data_AF-A0A937IL01-F1
#
_entry.id   AF-A0A937IL01-F1
#
_cell.length_a   1.000
_cell.length_b   1.000
_cell.length_c   1.000
_cell.angle_alpha   90.00
_cell.angle_beta   90.00
_cell.angle_gamma   90.00
#
_symmetry.space_group_name_H-M   'P 1'
#
loop_
_entity.id
_entity.type
_entity.pdbx_description
1 polymer ?
#
loop_
_entity_poly.entity_id
_entity_poly.type
_entity_poly.pdbx_seq_one_letter_code
_entity_poly.pdbx_strand_id
1 'polypeptide(L)'
;MSPKSIDKNSSIKALLGPTNTGKTYYAMDRMLSHKSGIIGFPLRLLARENYEKAVIQVGKENVALVTGEEKIVPPFAKYFCCTVESMPLERSFSFVSIDEIQLAADPERGFIFTDRILNARGTEETVFLGAETIKPLLQKILPNCEVEIRPRLSTLSYIGVKKITRLKPRSAVVAFSVPEVYRIAELVRTKKGGAAIVMGALSPRTRNSQVELYQSGQVDYLIATDAIGMGLNMDIDHVAFASDIKFDGNAPRHLSAAEIAQIAGRAGRHSRNGSFGVVEDYLSFEEDTIEQIETHSFMSLRNIWWRNTELNFNSLNNLIRSLEVPPPFKFMRKKVGALDAICLNHLSEQDTIKNKIDSRETLSLLWNICQIPDFSNSLSSMHFNLLEKTFELLLKGKLDNDWISSQISRHDRVDGEIDTLLNRISNIRTWTFITNRKNWLDEADYWQAKAKAIEDKLSDELHDRLTQRFVDKKIVILNKTMKEHHNLEAVIRLDGKVFVEEEEVGTLNGFDFIPYLSEGEKAATILTAARKILPKEIERRVRELLISDNAAFKFNSDGTIRWQNNKVAILVQGENLYSPKISVNNSELLLDEHIKQIELRINEAVEKNIKDILSEAINLKKPVIDKKVNLDNNDIEKNIITETDDIAEKDDIVSDNNLSGKALGIAYEVYEGMGSAKTSNLSMSINKLSENDKRNLAKLGLRLGVETIYLPNFLKPSSIKLRALLWSVYNHNFPEEGPPPDGRVSVVIGPDANHDYYRALGFVPLGNLALRADIAERLSALIRAEARTGKFKINDAMLSISGSTKIQMEDILYDLGYVKNGEEPSTLVDQIPIVIFERPKSKSKNLNKTVKFVSKNKQNSKTNLKNNFKNKKQDKLADPLSPFAILKSIKIK
;
A
#
# COMPACT_ATOMS: atom_id res chain seq x y z
N MET A 1 17.91 -54.38 32.86
CA MET A 1 19.18 -53.89 32.29
C MET A 1 19.52 -52.59 32.99
N SER A 2 20.72 -52.46 33.54
CA SER A 2 21.33 -51.14 33.76
C SER A 2 21.67 -50.53 32.39
N PRO A 3 21.65 -49.19 32.23
CA PRO A 3 22.29 -48.57 31.08
C PRO A 3 23.78 -48.90 31.07
N LYS A 4 24.43 -48.83 29.90
CA LYS A 4 25.90 -48.94 29.80
C LYS A 4 26.54 -48.02 30.83
N SER A 5 27.55 -48.53 31.55
CA SER A 5 28.09 -47.92 32.77
C SER A 5 28.37 -46.44 32.56
N ILE A 6 27.64 -45.60 33.30
CA ILE A 6 27.83 -44.14 33.25
C ILE A 6 29.23 -43.85 33.78
N ASP A 7 30.13 -43.46 32.89
CA ASP A 7 31.47 -43.01 33.27
C ASP A 7 31.34 -41.80 34.19
N LYS A 8 31.87 -41.91 35.41
CA LYS A 8 31.65 -40.93 36.48
C LYS A 8 32.24 -39.53 36.20
N ASN A 9 32.97 -39.38 35.10
CA ASN A 9 33.71 -38.17 34.74
C ASN A 9 33.09 -37.37 33.58
N SER A 10 32.10 -37.90 32.83
CA SER A 10 31.43 -37.16 31.75
C SER A 10 30.32 -36.26 32.30
N SER A 11 30.33 -34.97 31.98
CA SER A 11 29.22 -34.07 32.36
C SER A 11 27.97 -34.36 31.53
N ILE A 12 26.79 -34.35 32.16
CA ILE A 12 25.51 -34.58 31.49
C ILE A 12 24.57 -33.42 31.78
N LYS A 13 24.22 -32.65 30.74
CA LYS A 13 23.38 -31.46 30.83
C LYS A 13 22.18 -31.53 29.88
N ALA A 14 21.08 -30.90 30.25
CA ALA A 14 19.91 -30.71 29.43
C ALA A 14 19.54 -29.23 29.35
N LEU A 15 19.42 -28.72 28.12
CA LEU A 15 18.90 -27.39 27.82
C LEU A 15 17.47 -27.52 27.36
N LEU A 16 16.54 -27.04 28.17
CA LEU A 16 15.11 -27.19 27.94
C LEU A 16 14.42 -25.84 27.75
N GLY A 17 13.42 -25.78 26.88
CA GLY A 17 12.64 -24.57 26.63
C GLY A 17 11.98 -24.58 25.24
N PRO A 18 11.14 -23.58 24.92
CA PRO A 18 10.44 -23.49 23.63
C PRO A 18 11.37 -23.34 22.41
N THR A 19 10.80 -23.25 21.22
CA THR A 19 11.52 -22.87 19.99
C THR A 19 12.04 -21.42 20.08
N ASN A 20 13.00 -21.03 19.22
CA ASN A 20 13.62 -19.69 19.23
C ASN A 20 14.32 -19.31 20.57
N THR A 21 15.11 -20.24 21.13
CA THR A 21 15.78 -20.13 22.45
C THR A 21 17.31 -20.30 22.43
N GLY A 22 17.94 -20.33 21.25
CA GLY A 22 19.40 -20.42 21.09
C GLY A 22 20.05 -21.76 21.50
N LYS A 23 19.27 -22.79 21.88
CA LYS A 23 19.78 -24.10 22.32
C LYS A 23 20.78 -24.73 21.34
N THR A 24 20.38 -24.85 20.07
CA THR A 24 21.19 -25.47 19.01
C THR A 24 22.46 -24.66 18.71
N TYR A 25 22.41 -23.33 18.84
CA TYR A 25 23.60 -22.47 18.70
C TYR A 25 24.63 -22.78 19.80
N TYR A 26 24.19 -22.84 21.07
CA TYR A 26 25.05 -23.22 22.18
C TYR A 26 25.67 -24.62 21.99
N ALA A 27 24.89 -25.59 21.51
CA ALA A 27 25.41 -26.95 21.28
C ALA A 27 26.46 -27.01 20.17
N MET A 28 26.31 -26.20 19.10
CA MET A 28 27.31 -26.08 18.04
C MET A 28 28.60 -25.41 18.54
N ASP A 29 28.47 -24.31 19.30
CA ASP A 29 29.60 -23.62 19.94
C ASP A 29 30.37 -24.54 20.89
N ARG A 30 29.65 -25.24 21.80
CA ARG A 30 30.23 -26.27 22.66
C ARG A 30 30.88 -27.38 21.84
N MET A 31 30.23 -27.94 20.82
CA MET A 31 30.81 -29.00 19.99
C MET A 31 32.17 -28.59 19.42
N LEU A 32 32.26 -27.40 18.82
CA LEU A 32 33.47 -26.91 18.16
C LEU A 32 34.57 -26.50 19.15
N SER A 33 34.21 -26.21 20.42
CA SER A 33 35.19 -25.99 21.50
C SER A 33 35.90 -27.27 21.99
N HIS A 34 35.42 -28.47 21.61
CA HIS A 34 36.06 -29.74 21.98
C HIS A 34 36.93 -30.32 20.85
N LYS A 35 37.77 -31.32 21.19
CA LYS A 35 38.68 -32.01 20.25
C LYS A 35 37.96 -32.77 19.13
N SER A 36 36.76 -33.29 19.44
CA SER A 36 35.86 -33.99 18.51
C SER A 36 34.43 -33.92 19.04
N GLY A 37 33.44 -34.05 18.17
CA GLY A 37 32.05 -33.99 18.60
C GLY A 37 31.04 -34.48 17.58
N ILE A 38 29.84 -34.77 18.07
CA ILE A 38 28.70 -35.19 17.25
C ILE A 38 27.40 -34.55 17.74
N ILE A 39 26.55 -34.11 16.81
CA ILE A 39 25.17 -33.70 17.10
C ILE A 39 24.20 -34.52 16.25
N GLY A 40 23.25 -35.18 16.92
CA GLY A 40 22.09 -35.80 16.30
C GLY A 40 20.94 -34.81 16.18
N PHE A 41 20.63 -34.38 14.96
CA PHE A 41 19.52 -33.50 14.64
C PHE A 41 18.28 -34.31 14.23
N PRO A 42 17.06 -33.83 14.52
CA PRO A 42 15.83 -34.55 14.20
C PRO A 42 15.48 -34.52 12.71
N LEU A 43 16.16 -33.74 11.87
CA LEU A 43 15.89 -33.65 10.43
C LEU A 43 17.17 -33.45 9.62
N ARG A 44 17.21 -34.05 8.41
CA ARG A 44 18.30 -33.90 7.43
C ARG A 44 18.61 -32.43 7.11
N LEU A 45 17.59 -31.58 7.05
CA LEU A 45 17.74 -30.15 6.78
C LEU A 45 18.49 -29.42 7.91
N LEU A 46 18.21 -29.73 9.19
CA LEU A 46 18.96 -29.20 10.33
C LEU A 46 20.38 -29.75 10.40
N ALA A 47 20.58 -31.03 10.10
CA ALA A 47 21.92 -31.61 10.00
C ALA A 47 22.75 -30.91 8.91
N ARG A 48 22.12 -30.58 7.77
CA ARG A 48 22.76 -29.87 6.65
C ARG A 48 23.08 -28.41 6.98
N GLU A 49 22.11 -27.67 7.51
CA GLU A 49 22.26 -26.26 7.88
C GLU A 49 23.41 -26.06 8.90
N ASN A 50 23.51 -26.97 9.88
CA ASN A 50 24.56 -26.89 10.90
C ASN A 50 25.90 -27.46 10.42
N TYR A 51 25.91 -28.44 9.51
CA TYR A 51 27.12 -28.85 8.79
C TYR A 51 27.73 -27.67 8.03
N GLU A 52 26.93 -26.90 7.27
CA GLU A 52 27.43 -25.77 6.48
C GLU A 52 27.98 -24.65 7.38
N LYS A 53 27.33 -24.35 8.52
CA LYS A 53 27.86 -23.44 9.54
C LYS A 53 29.20 -23.90 10.15
N ALA A 54 29.33 -25.18 10.48
CA ALA A 54 30.59 -25.72 11.00
C ALA A 54 31.70 -25.69 9.92
N VAL A 55 31.38 -26.01 8.66
CA VAL A 55 32.35 -25.96 7.55
C VAL A 55 32.90 -24.55 7.35
N ILE A 56 32.07 -23.51 7.53
CA ILE A 56 32.51 -22.10 7.49
C ILE A 56 33.50 -21.77 8.64
N GLN A 57 33.32 -22.35 9.83
CA GLN A 57 34.13 -22.03 11.01
C GLN A 57 35.42 -22.85 11.14
N VAL A 58 35.41 -24.15 10.82
CA VAL A 58 36.57 -25.06 11.02
C VAL A 58 37.05 -25.75 9.73
N GLY A 59 36.48 -25.40 8.57
CA GLY A 59 36.90 -25.91 7.27
C GLY A 59 36.35 -27.31 6.94
N LYS A 60 36.15 -27.55 5.63
CA LYS A 60 35.46 -28.73 5.10
C LYS A 60 36.05 -30.06 5.56
N GLU A 61 37.37 -30.18 5.65
CA GLU A 61 38.06 -31.43 6.01
C GLU A 61 37.86 -31.85 7.48
N ASN A 62 37.44 -30.94 8.37
CA ASN A 62 37.22 -31.25 9.79
C ASN A 62 35.76 -31.67 10.09
N VAL A 63 34.82 -31.55 9.15
CA VAL A 63 33.37 -31.72 9.40
C VAL A 63 32.77 -32.80 8.50
N ALA A 64 31.93 -33.65 9.08
CA ALA A 64 31.16 -34.67 8.39
C ALA A 64 29.64 -34.40 8.46
N LEU A 65 28.93 -34.76 7.39
CA LEU A 65 27.47 -34.84 7.31
C LEU A 65 27.08 -36.31 7.16
N VAL A 66 26.20 -36.83 8.03
CA VAL A 66 25.73 -38.22 7.93
C VAL A 66 24.22 -38.30 8.12
N THR A 67 23.49 -38.53 7.02
CA THR A 67 22.05 -38.84 7.04
C THR A 67 21.75 -40.17 6.36
N GLY A 68 20.48 -40.57 6.27
CA GLY A 68 20.07 -41.82 5.64
C GLY A 68 20.38 -41.89 4.13
N GLU A 69 20.31 -40.76 3.43
CA GLU A 69 20.46 -40.69 1.97
C GLU A 69 21.75 -39.98 1.50
N GLU A 70 22.44 -39.25 2.39
CA GLU A 70 23.63 -38.46 2.05
C GLU A 70 24.71 -38.58 3.13
N LYS A 71 25.94 -38.91 2.71
CA LYS A 71 27.07 -39.16 3.61
C LYS A 71 28.34 -38.52 3.08
N ILE A 72 28.77 -37.44 3.72
CA ILE A 72 30.02 -36.71 3.44
C ILE A 72 30.91 -36.91 4.67
N VAL A 73 31.96 -37.73 4.56
CA VAL A 73 32.88 -38.00 5.68
C VAL A 73 34.32 -37.86 5.17
N PRO A 74 34.94 -36.67 5.34
CA PRO A 74 36.38 -36.49 5.10
C PRO A 74 37.24 -37.45 5.95
N PRO A 75 38.46 -37.81 5.50
CA PRO A 75 39.34 -38.73 6.24
C PRO A 75 39.69 -38.26 7.65
N PHE A 76 39.78 -36.95 7.86
CA PHE A 76 40.21 -36.32 9.12
C PHE A 76 39.06 -35.65 9.89
N ALA A 77 37.81 -35.96 9.57
CA ALA A 77 36.65 -35.32 10.19
C ALA A 77 36.59 -35.57 11.71
N LYS A 78 36.45 -34.48 12.47
CA LYS A 78 36.36 -34.45 13.95
C LYS A 78 34.95 -34.16 14.44
N TYR A 79 34.18 -33.41 13.65
CA TYR A 79 32.84 -32.92 14.00
C TYR A 79 31.78 -33.53 13.09
N PHE A 80 30.72 -34.09 13.67
CA PHE A 80 29.73 -34.89 12.94
C PHE A 80 28.32 -34.30 13.11
N CYS A 81 27.79 -33.71 12.04
CA CYS A 81 26.40 -33.29 11.97
C CYS A 81 25.57 -34.43 11.37
N CYS A 82 24.76 -35.09 12.19
CA CYS A 82 24.04 -36.31 11.80
C CYS A 82 22.53 -36.13 11.94
N THR A 83 21.73 -36.94 11.24
CA THR A 83 20.39 -37.27 11.77
C THR A 83 20.52 -38.20 12.98
N VAL A 84 19.61 -38.11 13.96
CA VAL A 84 19.60 -38.95 15.19
C VAL A 84 19.68 -40.45 14.86
N GLU A 85 18.97 -40.85 13.81
CA GLU A 85 18.98 -42.18 13.20
C GLU A 85 20.37 -42.62 12.75
N SER A 86 21.16 -41.70 12.21
CA SER A 86 22.41 -41.95 11.46
C SER A 86 23.67 -41.65 12.26
N MET A 87 23.56 -41.34 13.55
CA MET A 87 24.70 -41.12 14.46
C MET A 87 25.60 -42.38 14.53
N PRO A 88 26.90 -42.31 14.16
CA PRO A 88 27.81 -43.45 14.26
C PRO A 88 28.23 -43.72 15.73
N LEU A 89 27.39 -44.44 16.48
CA LEU A 89 27.63 -44.77 17.90
C LEU A 89 28.82 -45.71 18.18
N GLU A 90 29.42 -46.30 17.14
CA GLU A 90 30.66 -47.09 17.25
C GLU A 90 31.93 -46.21 17.33
N ARG A 91 31.79 -44.88 17.21
CA ARG A 91 32.88 -43.92 17.43
C ARG A 91 32.67 -43.15 18.73
N SER A 92 33.73 -43.02 19.52
CA SER A 92 33.79 -42.12 20.67
C SER A 92 34.04 -40.68 20.23
N PHE A 93 33.45 -39.72 20.94
CA PHE A 93 33.59 -38.28 20.71
C PHE A 93 33.74 -37.57 22.06
N SER A 94 34.51 -36.48 22.13
CA SER A 94 34.58 -35.67 23.37
C SER A 94 33.21 -35.09 23.72
N PHE A 95 32.51 -34.53 22.74
CA PHE A 95 31.19 -33.93 22.88
C PHE A 95 30.10 -34.75 22.16
N VAL A 96 28.96 -34.99 22.82
CA VAL A 96 27.75 -35.55 22.20
C VAL A 96 26.56 -34.65 22.48
N SER A 97 25.76 -34.35 21.46
CA SER A 97 24.44 -33.72 21.65
C SER A 97 23.34 -34.38 20.81
N ILE A 98 22.11 -34.30 21.30
CA ILE A 98 20.88 -34.75 20.62
C ILE A 98 19.86 -33.61 20.74
N ASP A 99 19.32 -33.16 19.60
CA ASP A 99 18.35 -32.05 19.51
C ASP A 99 16.90 -32.55 19.45
N GLU A 100 15.97 -31.72 19.91
CA GLU A 100 14.52 -31.98 20.09
C GLU A 100 14.18 -33.31 20.82
N ILE A 101 14.82 -33.60 21.95
CA ILE A 101 14.65 -34.89 22.69
C ILE A 101 13.21 -35.22 23.10
N GLN A 102 12.28 -34.26 23.15
CA GLN A 102 10.85 -34.51 23.37
C GLN A 102 10.23 -35.43 22.30
N LEU A 103 10.85 -35.54 21.12
CA LEU A 103 10.49 -36.50 20.07
C LEU A 103 10.62 -37.97 20.52
N ALA A 104 11.21 -38.26 21.69
CA ALA A 104 11.07 -39.56 22.34
C ALA A 104 9.59 -40.00 22.52
N ALA A 105 8.64 -39.06 22.57
CA ALA A 105 7.20 -39.35 22.60
C ALA A 105 6.55 -39.61 21.22
N ASP A 106 7.29 -39.48 20.12
CA ASP A 106 6.80 -39.70 18.75
C ASP A 106 6.47 -41.19 18.47
N PRO A 107 5.26 -41.54 17.99
CA PRO A 107 4.85 -42.93 17.75
C PRO A 107 5.58 -43.68 16.62
N GLU A 108 6.20 -42.98 15.69
CA GLU A 108 6.88 -43.57 14.54
C GLU A 108 8.35 -43.85 14.87
N ARG A 109 9.10 -42.81 15.25
CA ARG A 109 10.56 -42.78 15.39
C ARG A 109 11.08 -42.47 16.80
N GLY A 110 10.21 -42.14 17.76
CA GLY A 110 10.62 -41.74 19.12
C GLY A 110 11.44 -42.79 19.87
N PHE A 111 11.31 -44.07 19.54
CA PHE A 111 12.15 -45.14 20.10
C PHE A 111 13.65 -44.94 19.83
N ILE A 112 14.01 -44.27 18.74
CA ILE A 112 15.41 -43.98 18.36
C ILE A 112 15.97 -42.87 19.24
N PHE A 113 15.19 -41.81 19.52
CA PHE A 113 15.55 -40.76 20.46
C PHE A 113 15.75 -41.32 21.87
N THR A 114 14.86 -42.21 22.32
CA THR A 114 14.99 -42.89 23.61
C THR A 114 16.26 -43.76 23.69
N ASP A 115 16.63 -44.48 22.62
CA ASP A 115 17.92 -45.18 22.55
C ASP A 115 19.10 -44.22 22.68
N ARG A 116 19.12 -43.08 21.98
CA ARG A 116 20.23 -42.11 22.10
C ARG A 116 20.30 -41.49 23.50
N ILE A 117 19.16 -41.16 24.12
CA ILE A 117 19.09 -40.68 25.51
C ILE A 117 19.66 -41.73 26.49
N LEU A 118 19.37 -43.01 26.28
CA LEU A 118 19.91 -44.10 27.11
C LEU A 118 21.40 -44.37 26.87
N ASN A 119 21.85 -44.39 25.61
CA ASN A 119 23.09 -45.08 25.21
C ASN A 119 24.18 -44.20 24.58
N ALA A 120 23.89 -42.99 24.09
CA ALA A 120 24.89 -42.12 23.45
C ALA A 120 25.54 -41.17 24.47
N ARG A 121 26.87 -41.22 24.63
CA ARG A 121 27.63 -40.41 25.61
C ARG A 121 28.91 -39.86 24.99
N GLY A 122 29.23 -38.60 25.32
CA GLY A 122 30.53 -38.01 25.06
C GLY A 122 31.51 -38.38 26.18
N THR A 123 32.81 -38.47 25.85
CA THR A 123 33.85 -38.79 26.84
C THR A 123 34.18 -37.61 27.76
N GLU A 124 33.77 -36.39 27.39
CA GLU A 124 33.98 -35.15 28.16
C GLU A 124 32.62 -34.53 28.53
N GLU A 125 31.73 -34.26 27.55
CA GLU A 125 30.42 -33.64 27.77
C GLU A 125 29.30 -34.29 26.93
N THR A 126 28.09 -34.42 27.51
CA THR A 126 26.85 -34.82 26.84
C THR A 126 25.74 -33.79 27.06
N VAL A 127 25.18 -33.20 25.99
CA VAL A 127 24.14 -32.16 26.07
C VAL A 127 22.86 -32.56 25.34
N PHE A 128 21.76 -32.68 26.06
CA PHE A 128 20.42 -32.87 25.48
C PHE A 128 19.72 -31.53 25.24
N LEU A 129 19.06 -31.34 24.10
CA LEU A 129 18.28 -30.13 23.79
C LEU A 129 16.82 -30.50 23.55
N GLY A 130 15.87 -29.72 24.07
CA GLY A 130 14.45 -29.94 23.77
C GLY A 130 13.48 -28.99 24.46
N ALA A 131 12.21 -29.39 24.52
CA ALA A 131 11.15 -28.74 25.27
C ALA A 131 11.14 -29.15 26.76
N GLU A 132 10.65 -28.28 27.66
CA GLU A 132 10.60 -28.62 29.10
C GLU A 132 9.66 -29.79 29.42
N THR A 133 8.70 -30.11 28.54
CA THR A 133 7.73 -31.20 28.77
C THR A 133 8.36 -32.56 29.05
N ILE A 134 9.59 -32.85 28.57
CA ILE A 134 10.29 -34.11 28.85
C ILE A 134 11.00 -34.16 30.21
N LYS A 135 11.21 -33.02 30.88
CA LYS A 135 11.99 -32.88 32.14
C LYS A 135 11.67 -33.96 33.20
N PRO A 136 10.41 -34.28 33.55
CA PRO A 136 10.10 -35.26 34.59
C PRO A 136 10.28 -36.73 34.15
N LEU A 137 10.49 -36.98 32.86
CA LEU A 137 10.90 -38.30 32.35
C LEU A 137 12.43 -38.37 32.22
N LEU A 138 13.07 -37.31 31.71
CA LEU A 138 14.52 -37.22 31.58
C LEU A 138 15.22 -37.41 32.94
N GLN A 139 14.74 -36.74 33.98
CA GLN A 139 15.27 -36.88 35.35
C GLN A 139 15.07 -38.29 35.95
N LYS A 140 14.09 -39.08 35.45
CA LYS A 140 13.89 -40.48 35.87
C LYS A 140 14.80 -41.46 35.11
N ILE A 141 15.23 -41.10 33.91
CA ILE A 141 16.20 -41.87 33.11
C ILE A 141 17.63 -41.54 33.56
N LEU A 142 17.90 -40.25 33.80
CA LEU A 142 19.22 -39.68 34.09
C LEU A 142 19.15 -38.77 35.35
N PRO A 143 19.16 -39.35 36.57
CA PRO A 143 19.05 -38.57 37.82
C PRO A 143 20.17 -37.53 38.03
N ASN A 144 21.35 -37.77 37.44
CA ASN A 144 22.53 -36.92 37.56
C ASN A 144 22.60 -35.82 36.47
N CYS A 145 21.54 -35.63 35.68
CA CYS A 145 21.53 -34.63 34.60
C CYS A 145 21.25 -33.23 35.16
N GLU A 146 22.17 -32.29 34.92
CA GLU A 146 21.92 -30.85 35.14
C GLU A 146 20.83 -30.36 34.17
N VAL A 147 19.86 -29.58 34.64
CA VAL A 147 18.77 -29.05 33.79
C VAL A 147 18.74 -27.53 33.84
N GLU A 148 19.03 -26.90 32.71
CA GLU A 148 18.95 -25.44 32.51
C GLU A 148 17.72 -25.13 31.62
N ILE A 149 16.89 -24.18 32.06
CA ILE A 149 15.69 -23.74 31.34
C ILE A 149 15.95 -22.41 30.65
N ARG A 150 15.58 -22.28 29.38
CA ARG A 150 15.72 -21.03 28.60
C ARG A 150 14.36 -20.46 28.16
N PRO A 151 14.00 -19.23 28.55
CA PRO A 151 12.78 -18.56 28.10
C PRO A 151 12.88 -18.16 26.62
N ARG A 152 11.72 -17.96 25.96
CA ARG A 152 11.63 -17.50 24.57
C ARG A 152 12.12 -16.05 24.42
N LEU A 153 12.80 -15.76 23.31
CA LEU A 153 13.37 -14.42 23.04
C LEU A 153 12.38 -13.40 22.44
N SER A 154 11.22 -13.85 21.96
CA SER A 154 10.16 -13.02 21.37
C SER A 154 8.78 -13.46 21.84
N THR A 155 7.82 -12.53 21.91
CA THR A 155 6.43 -12.90 22.20
C THR A 155 5.75 -13.50 20.96
N LEU A 156 4.71 -14.29 21.21
CA LEU A 156 3.83 -14.88 20.22
C LEU A 156 2.40 -14.56 20.67
N SER A 157 1.59 -13.88 19.84
CA SER A 157 0.24 -13.48 20.23
C SER A 157 -0.86 -13.98 19.29
N TYR A 158 -2.03 -14.30 19.85
CA TYR A 158 -3.22 -14.69 19.12
C TYR A 158 -3.96 -13.46 18.59
N ILE A 159 -4.34 -13.48 17.31
CA ILE A 159 -5.05 -12.37 16.65
C ILE A 159 -6.46 -12.73 16.15
N GLY A 160 -6.98 -13.88 16.60
CA GLY A 160 -8.30 -14.40 16.24
C GLY A 160 -8.42 -14.80 14.76
N VAL A 161 -9.64 -14.73 14.23
CA VAL A 161 -9.95 -15.12 12.85
C VAL A 161 -9.44 -14.08 11.84
N LYS A 162 -8.70 -14.54 10.82
CA LYS A 162 -8.22 -13.75 9.68
C LYS A 162 -8.36 -14.56 8.39
N LYS A 163 -9.50 -14.39 7.70
CA LYS A 163 -9.74 -14.96 6.36
C LYS A 163 -8.60 -14.65 5.39
N ILE A 164 -8.26 -15.61 4.53
CA ILE A 164 -7.10 -15.59 3.61
C ILE A 164 -6.88 -14.25 2.88
N THR A 165 -7.96 -13.61 2.41
CA THR A 165 -7.88 -12.32 1.71
C THR A 165 -7.34 -11.17 2.57
N ARG A 166 -7.53 -11.24 3.90
CA ARG A 166 -7.08 -10.25 4.90
C ARG A 166 -5.74 -10.59 5.56
N LEU A 167 -5.13 -11.75 5.25
CA LEU A 167 -3.78 -12.08 5.74
C LEU A 167 -2.75 -11.08 5.18
N LYS A 168 -1.84 -10.62 6.05
CA LYS A 168 -0.71 -9.75 5.69
C LYS A 168 0.33 -10.50 4.84
N PRO A 169 1.21 -9.81 4.09
CA PRO A 169 2.44 -10.41 3.59
C PRO A 169 3.23 -11.11 4.71
N ARG A 170 4.10 -12.06 4.34
CA ARG A 170 4.88 -12.89 5.27
C ARG A 170 4.04 -13.78 6.20
N SER A 171 2.81 -14.11 5.78
CA SER A 171 1.95 -15.11 6.43
C SER A 171 2.23 -16.52 5.92
N ALA A 172 2.22 -17.50 6.83
CA ALA A 172 2.09 -18.92 6.50
C ALA A 172 0.67 -19.41 6.83
N VAL A 173 0.11 -20.29 6.00
CA VAL A 173 -1.20 -20.94 6.22
C VAL A 173 -1.00 -22.45 6.32
N VAL A 174 -1.54 -23.07 7.37
CA VAL A 174 -1.30 -24.48 7.70
C VAL A 174 -2.57 -25.31 7.54
N ALA A 175 -2.46 -26.40 6.79
CA ALA A 175 -3.51 -27.39 6.57
C ALA A 175 -2.94 -28.81 6.59
N PHE A 176 -3.77 -29.78 7.02
CA PHE A 176 -3.32 -31.14 7.34
C PHE A 176 -3.66 -32.19 6.27
N SER A 177 -4.04 -31.73 5.07
CA SER A 177 -4.23 -32.59 3.89
C SER A 177 -3.71 -31.92 2.62
N VAL A 178 -3.19 -32.72 1.69
CA VAL A 178 -2.68 -32.24 0.39
C VAL A 178 -3.77 -31.53 -0.44
N PRO A 179 -5.03 -32.02 -0.51
CA PRO A 179 -6.11 -31.30 -1.20
C PRO A 179 -6.39 -29.90 -0.62
N GLU A 180 -6.34 -29.74 0.71
CA GLU A 180 -6.52 -28.42 1.34
C GLU A 180 -5.34 -27.49 1.04
N VAL A 181 -4.10 -27.98 1.09
CA VAL A 181 -2.91 -27.19 0.71
C VAL A 181 -3.05 -26.69 -0.74
N TYR A 182 -3.45 -27.53 -1.69
CA TYR A 182 -3.68 -27.12 -3.07
C TYR A 182 -4.87 -26.14 -3.20
N ARG A 183 -6.00 -26.37 -2.51
CA ARG A 183 -7.18 -25.48 -2.51
C ARG A 183 -6.83 -24.07 -2.02
N ILE A 184 -6.10 -24.00 -0.90
CA ILE A 184 -5.69 -22.73 -0.29
C ILE A 184 -4.64 -22.03 -1.17
N ALA A 185 -3.67 -22.76 -1.73
CA ALA A 185 -2.69 -22.19 -2.64
C ALA A 185 -3.31 -21.61 -3.91
N GLU A 186 -4.32 -22.27 -4.50
CA GLU A 186 -5.07 -21.76 -5.66
C GLU A 186 -5.85 -20.47 -5.33
N LEU A 187 -6.48 -20.42 -4.15
CA LEU A 187 -7.16 -19.21 -3.66
C LEU A 187 -6.18 -18.06 -3.40
N VAL A 188 -5.00 -18.35 -2.83
CA VAL A 188 -3.95 -17.34 -2.59
C VAL A 188 -3.34 -16.87 -3.91
N ARG A 189 -3.06 -17.76 -4.88
CA ARG A 189 -2.66 -17.35 -6.24
C ARG A 189 -3.67 -16.38 -6.85
N THR A 190 -4.95 -16.75 -6.82
CA THR A 190 -6.06 -15.97 -7.39
C THR A 190 -6.30 -14.62 -6.70
N LYS A 191 -5.90 -14.44 -5.44
CA LYS A 191 -6.20 -13.22 -4.64
C LYS A 191 -4.97 -12.44 -4.16
N LYS A 192 -3.76 -12.98 -4.30
CA LYS A 192 -2.49 -12.42 -3.80
C LYS A 192 -1.30 -12.66 -4.76
N GLY A 193 -1.52 -13.28 -5.91
CA GLY A 193 -0.51 -13.49 -6.96
C GLY A 193 0.29 -14.78 -6.86
N GLY A 194 0.48 -15.36 -5.68
CA GLY A 194 1.10 -16.68 -5.56
C GLY A 194 1.41 -17.10 -4.13
N ALA A 195 1.72 -18.37 -3.96
CA ALA A 195 2.24 -18.92 -2.71
C ALA A 195 3.27 -20.03 -2.96
N ALA A 196 4.24 -20.14 -2.06
CA ALA A 196 5.11 -21.31 -1.97
C ALA A 196 4.36 -22.47 -1.29
N ILE A 197 4.72 -23.71 -1.63
CA ILE A 197 4.15 -24.92 -1.01
C ILE A 197 5.22 -25.72 -0.27
N VAL A 198 4.97 -26.05 1.01
CA VAL A 198 5.85 -26.88 1.84
C VAL A 198 5.07 -28.01 2.51
N MET A 199 5.25 -29.24 2.02
CA MET A 199 4.59 -30.43 2.55
C MET A 199 5.62 -31.50 2.94
N GLY A 200 5.27 -32.37 3.88
CA GLY A 200 6.14 -33.46 4.34
C GLY A 200 6.60 -34.42 3.23
N ALA A 201 5.76 -34.63 2.20
CA ALA A 201 6.03 -35.49 1.05
C ALA A 201 7.01 -34.90 0.02
N LEU A 202 7.27 -33.58 0.02
CA LEU A 202 8.23 -32.98 -0.90
C LEU A 202 9.66 -33.47 -0.59
N SER A 203 10.48 -33.68 -1.63
CA SER A 203 11.92 -33.94 -1.42
C SER A 203 12.60 -32.76 -0.69
N PRO A 204 13.75 -32.98 -0.03
CA PRO A 204 14.51 -31.89 0.59
C PRO A 204 14.85 -30.77 -0.42
N ARG A 205 15.11 -31.11 -1.68
CA ARG A 205 15.46 -30.17 -2.75
C ARG A 205 14.27 -29.31 -3.20
N THR A 206 13.14 -29.93 -3.55
CA THR A 206 11.91 -29.20 -3.90
C THR A 206 11.47 -28.29 -2.75
N ARG A 207 11.55 -28.80 -1.51
CA ARG A 207 11.17 -28.06 -0.31
C ARG A 207 12.06 -26.85 -0.07
N ASN A 208 13.38 -26.98 -0.23
CA ASN A 208 14.30 -25.85 -0.13
C ASN A 208 14.03 -24.81 -1.22
N SER A 209 13.83 -25.23 -2.47
CA SER A 209 13.56 -24.32 -3.60
C SER A 209 12.22 -23.57 -3.43
N GLN A 210 11.20 -24.22 -2.86
CA GLN A 210 9.93 -23.56 -2.48
C GLN A 210 10.10 -22.60 -1.29
N VAL A 211 10.95 -22.93 -0.32
CA VAL A 211 11.30 -22.01 0.79
C VAL A 211 12.11 -20.82 0.30
N GLU A 212 13.01 -21.02 -0.66
CA GLU A 212 13.79 -19.96 -1.31
C GLU A 212 12.91 -19.01 -2.12
N LEU A 213 11.90 -19.53 -2.83
CA LEU A 213 10.86 -18.72 -3.50
C LEU A 213 10.14 -17.77 -2.52
N TYR A 214 9.86 -18.22 -1.30
CA TYR A 214 9.30 -17.39 -0.24
C TYR A 214 10.35 -16.45 0.40
N GLN A 215 11.55 -16.94 0.72
CA GLN A 215 12.58 -16.15 1.40
C GLN A 215 13.16 -15.03 0.52
N SER A 216 13.36 -15.28 -0.78
CA SER A 216 13.67 -14.25 -1.79
C SER A 216 12.53 -13.25 -2.02
N GLY A 217 11.33 -13.51 -1.49
CA GLY A 217 10.18 -12.63 -1.61
C GLY A 217 9.56 -12.62 -3.01
N GLN A 218 9.82 -13.63 -3.85
CA GLN A 218 9.08 -13.83 -5.10
C GLN A 218 7.60 -14.07 -4.79
N VAL A 219 7.30 -14.81 -3.72
CA VAL A 219 5.97 -14.91 -3.11
C VAL A 219 6.02 -14.52 -1.63
N ASP A 220 5.03 -13.76 -1.17
CA ASP A 220 4.94 -13.31 0.23
C ASP A 220 4.07 -14.22 1.12
N TYR A 221 3.58 -15.34 0.57
CA TYR A 221 2.70 -16.30 1.25
C TYR A 221 3.24 -17.74 1.11
N LEU A 222 3.06 -18.53 2.17
CA LEU A 222 3.49 -19.93 2.26
C LEU A 222 2.31 -20.82 2.68
N ILE A 223 1.98 -21.86 1.92
CA ILE A 223 0.96 -22.85 2.30
C ILE A 223 1.66 -24.16 2.66
N ALA A 224 1.31 -24.75 3.79
CA ALA A 224 2.08 -25.86 4.34
C ALA A 224 1.28 -26.89 5.15
N THR A 225 1.90 -28.04 5.40
CA THR A 225 1.52 -28.93 6.51
C THR A 225 2.34 -28.63 7.76
N ASP A 226 2.07 -29.37 8.84
CA ASP A 226 2.93 -29.53 10.03
C ASP A 226 4.44 -29.62 9.77
N ALA A 227 4.87 -30.01 8.57
CA ALA A 227 6.27 -30.01 8.14
C ALA A 227 7.01 -28.67 8.31
N ILE A 228 6.33 -27.51 8.35
CA ILE A 228 7.00 -26.24 8.70
C ILE A 228 7.32 -26.10 10.19
N GLY A 229 6.65 -26.86 11.06
CA GLY A 229 6.89 -26.89 12.51
C GLY A 229 8.28 -27.39 12.89
N MET A 230 9.04 -27.98 11.94
CA MET A 230 10.38 -28.53 12.17
C MET A 230 11.35 -28.23 11.02
N GLY A 231 12.56 -27.80 11.37
CA GLY A 231 13.74 -27.87 10.49
C GLY A 231 13.73 -27.09 9.18
N LEU A 232 13.09 -25.92 9.15
CA LEU A 232 13.20 -24.95 8.06
C LEU A 232 13.47 -23.54 8.59
N ASN A 233 14.35 -22.82 7.90
CA ASN A 233 14.79 -21.47 8.27
C ASN A 233 14.00 -20.40 7.49
N MET A 234 12.77 -20.13 7.92
CA MET A 234 11.80 -19.23 7.25
C MET A 234 11.43 -18.04 8.13
N ASP A 235 11.53 -16.82 7.61
CA ASP A 235 11.17 -15.59 8.34
C ASP A 235 9.68 -15.27 8.16
N ILE A 236 8.86 -15.89 9.00
CA ILE A 236 7.40 -15.81 9.04
C ILE A 236 6.97 -14.84 10.15
N ASP A 237 6.08 -13.90 9.83
CA ASP A 237 5.54 -12.93 10.80
C ASP A 237 4.18 -13.38 11.39
N HIS A 238 3.44 -14.22 10.65
CA HIS A 238 2.13 -14.73 11.06
C HIS A 238 1.89 -16.19 10.63
N VAL A 239 1.30 -17.01 11.50
CA VAL A 239 0.86 -18.39 11.20
C VAL A 239 -0.65 -18.52 11.38
N ALA A 240 -1.36 -18.82 10.30
CA ALA A 240 -2.81 -19.05 10.29
C ALA A 240 -3.14 -20.54 10.11
N PHE A 241 -3.97 -21.11 10.98
CA PHE A 241 -4.47 -22.48 10.84
C PHE A 241 -5.76 -22.49 10.01
N ALA A 242 -5.83 -23.37 8.99
CA ALA A 242 -7.04 -23.61 8.21
C ALA A 242 -7.88 -24.79 8.76
N SER A 243 -7.27 -25.62 9.60
CA SER A 243 -7.92 -26.67 10.39
C SER A 243 -7.06 -26.94 11.63
N ASP A 244 -7.66 -27.52 12.65
CA ASP A 244 -7.03 -28.08 13.84
C ASP A 244 -7.10 -29.61 13.88
N ILE A 245 -7.61 -30.26 12.83
CA ILE A 245 -7.76 -31.72 12.74
C ILE A 245 -6.68 -32.31 11.84
N LYS A 246 -5.95 -33.30 12.35
CA LYS A 246 -4.90 -34.07 11.66
C LYS A 246 -5.25 -35.56 11.61
N PHE A 247 -4.87 -36.24 10.53
CA PHE A 247 -4.94 -37.70 10.43
C PHE A 247 -3.61 -38.34 10.85
N ASP A 248 -3.62 -39.12 11.94
CA ASP A 248 -2.43 -39.76 12.53
C ASP A 248 -2.25 -41.22 12.05
N GLY A 249 -2.54 -41.50 10.78
CA GLY A 249 -2.49 -42.85 10.18
C GLY A 249 -3.65 -43.78 10.56
N ASN A 250 -4.23 -43.62 11.76
CA ASN A 250 -5.37 -44.41 12.23
C ASN A 250 -6.72 -43.68 12.12
N ALA A 251 -6.77 -42.42 12.55
CA ALA A 251 -8.01 -41.64 12.65
C ALA A 251 -7.74 -40.13 12.60
N PRO A 252 -8.72 -39.31 12.19
CA PRO A 252 -8.67 -37.86 12.40
C PRO A 252 -8.80 -37.54 13.89
N ARG A 253 -7.96 -36.63 14.40
CA ARG A 253 -8.03 -36.08 15.75
C ARG A 253 -7.68 -34.59 15.77
N HIS A 254 -8.06 -33.89 16.83
CA HIS A 254 -7.57 -32.54 17.09
C HIS A 254 -6.07 -32.53 17.42
N LEU A 255 -5.40 -31.44 17.07
CA LEU A 255 -4.04 -31.13 17.50
C LEU A 255 -4.00 -30.86 19.01
N SER A 256 -2.89 -31.22 19.65
CA SER A 256 -2.59 -30.77 21.01
C SER A 256 -2.04 -29.34 21.00
N ALA A 257 -2.23 -28.59 22.10
CA ALA A 257 -1.68 -27.24 22.27
C ALA A 257 -0.15 -27.19 22.02
N ALA A 258 0.59 -28.26 22.32
CA ALA A 258 2.01 -28.37 22.04
C ALA A 258 2.35 -28.47 20.53
N GLU A 259 1.53 -29.18 19.74
CA GLU A 259 1.69 -29.24 18.28
C GLU A 259 1.31 -27.90 17.63
N ILE A 260 0.23 -27.27 18.10
CA ILE A 260 -0.17 -25.93 17.67
C ILE A 260 0.96 -24.94 17.99
N ALA A 261 1.52 -24.95 19.21
CA ALA A 261 2.65 -24.09 19.59
C ALA A 261 3.94 -24.36 18.82
N GLN A 262 4.23 -25.62 18.45
CA GLN A 262 5.40 -25.97 17.64
C GLN A 262 5.32 -25.39 16.21
N ILE A 263 4.11 -25.30 15.67
CA ILE A 263 3.82 -24.73 14.35
C ILE A 263 3.68 -23.20 14.44
N ALA A 264 2.84 -22.68 15.34
CA ALA A 264 2.62 -21.25 15.59
C ALA A 264 3.92 -20.54 16.01
N GLY A 265 4.75 -21.19 16.83
CA GLY A 265 6.05 -20.71 17.27
C GLY A 265 7.11 -20.57 16.16
N ARG A 266 6.76 -20.86 14.90
CA ARG A 266 7.53 -20.46 13.70
C ARG A 266 7.33 -18.98 13.33
N ALA A 267 6.24 -18.35 13.79
CA ALA A 267 6.06 -16.91 13.71
C ALA A 267 6.98 -16.19 14.73
N GLY A 268 7.64 -15.12 14.28
CA GLY A 268 8.53 -14.32 15.12
C GLY A 268 9.87 -14.99 15.42
N ARG A 269 10.95 -14.20 15.41
CA ARG A 269 12.34 -14.67 15.43
C ARG A 269 13.27 -13.68 16.11
N HIS A 270 14.23 -14.17 16.89
CA HIS A 270 15.11 -13.34 17.72
C HIS A 270 14.28 -12.35 18.54
N SER A 271 14.37 -11.04 18.26
CA SER A 271 13.60 -9.96 18.90
C SER A 271 12.31 -9.54 18.16
N ARG A 272 11.99 -10.12 17.00
CA ARG A 272 10.72 -9.88 16.31
C ARG A 272 9.62 -10.77 16.91
N ASN A 273 8.55 -10.15 17.39
CA ASN A 273 7.36 -10.84 17.87
C ASN A 273 6.61 -11.50 16.71
N GLY A 274 6.01 -12.66 17.00
CA GLY A 274 5.18 -13.41 16.05
C GLY A 274 3.70 -13.26 16.39
N SER A 275 2.85 -13.64 15.43
CA SER A 275 1.41 -13.80 15.70
C SER A 275 0.87 -15.11 15.14
N PHE A 276 -0.21 -15.61 15.73
CA PHE A 276 -0.93 -16.77 15.22
C PHE A 276 -2.45 -16.54 15.23
N GLY A 277 -3.16 -17.35 14.46
CA GLY A 277 -4.60 -17.19 14.28
C GLY A 277 -5.21 -18.31 13.46
N VAL A 278 -6.46 -18.12 13.06
CA VAL A 278 -7.29 -19.11 12.37
C VAL A 278 -7.90 -18.48 11.11
N VAL A 279 -8.10 -19.27 10.05
CA VAL A 279 -8.57 -18.75 8.76
C VAL A 279 -10.09 -18.59 8.70
N GLU A 280 -10.83 -19.57 9.19
CA GLU A 280 -12.28 -19.70 9.02
C GLU A 280 -13.05 -19.44 10.33
N ASP A 281 -14.24 -18.85 10.25
CA ASP A 281 -14.98 -18.40 11.44
C ASP A 281 -15.50 -19.54 12.34
N TYR A 282 -15.57 -20.78 11.82
CA TYR A 282 -15.95 -21.97 12.60
C TYR A 282 -14.80 -22.60 13.38
N LEU A 283 -13.56 -22.19 13.08
CA LEU A 283 -12.35 -22.72 13.71
C LEU A 283 -11.94 -21.79 14.84
N SER A 284 -12.01 -22.26 16.09
CA SER A 284 -11.66 -21.47 17.27
C SER A 284 -10.92 -22.32 18.28
N PHE A 285 -9.75 -21.85 18.73
CA PHE A 285 -9.05 -22.46 19.87
C PHE A 285 -9.70 -22.03 21.19
N GLU A 286 -9.73 -22.95 22.16
CA GLU A 286 -10.16 -22.68 23.54
C GLU A 286 -9.22 -21.69 24.22
N GLU A 287 -9.72 -20.90 25.18
CA GLU A 287 -8.93 -19.87 25.89
C GLU A 287 -7.73 -20.50 26.63
N ASP A 288 -7.93 -21.61 27.35
CA ASP A 288 -6.86 -22.43 27.94
C ASP A 288 -5.77 -22.85 26.93
N THR A 289 -6.16 -23.15 25.68
CA THR A 289 -5.21 -23.54 24.63
C THR A 289 -4.42 -22.33 24.13
N ILE A 290 -5.07 -21.17 24.00
CA ILE A 290 -4.42 -19.92 23.62
C ILE A 290 -3.41 -19.51 24.70
N GLU A 291 -3.79 -19.52 25.99
CA GLU A 291 -2.90 -19.17 27.10
C GLU A 291 -1.69 -20.11 27.15
N GLN A 292 -1.87 -21.42 26.97
CA GLN A 292 -0.75 -22.38 26.89
C GLN A 292 0.23 -22.06 25.76
N ILE A 293 -0.27 -21.63 24.59
CA ILE A 293 0.57 -21.27 23.43
C ILE A 293 1.33 -19.96 23.68
N GLU A 294 0.68 -18.92 24.22
CA GLU A 294 1.33 -17.63 24.48
C GLU A 294 2.35 -17.72 25.62
N THR A 295 1.97 -18.33 26.75
CA THR A 295 2.85 -18.55 27.92
C THR A 295 3.92 -19.63 27.70
N HIS A 296 3.76 -20.46 26.66
CA HIS A 296 4.55 -21.66 26.40
C HIS A 296 4.51 -22.70 27.54
N SER A 297 3.44 -22.69 28.35
CA SER A 297 3.18 -23.64 29.43
C SER A 297 2.46 -24.87 28.88
N PHE A 298 3.04 -26.07 29.03
CA PHE A 298 2.45 -27.31 28.50
C PHE A 298 2.57 -28.46 29.50
N MET A 299 1.59 -29.38 29.47
CA MET A 299 1.64 -30.61 30.27
C MET A 299 2.91 -31.42 29.99
N SER A 300 3.55 -31.93 31.05
CA SER A 300 4.71 -32.81 30.91
C SER A 300 4.34 -34.13 30.21
N LEU A 301 5.29 -34.66 29.44
CA LEU A 301 5.16 -35.95 28.76
C LEU A 301 4.89 -37.07 29.78
N ARG A 302 3.82 -37.83 29.55
CA ARG A 302 3.43 -38.96 30.41
C ARG A 302 4.19 -40.25 30.06
N ASN A 303 4.55 -40.42 28.79
CA ASN A 303 5.23 -41.60 28.26
C ASN A 303 6.19 -41.22 27.12
N ILE A 304 7.12 -42.12 26.81
CA ILE A 304 7.96 -42.10 25.59
C ILE A 304 7.98 -43.49 24.95
N TRP A 305 8.36 -43.61 23.68
CA TRP A 305 8.46 -44.90 22.99
C TRP A 305 9.85 -45.51 23.16
N TRP A 306 9.93 -46.82 23.17
CA TRP A 306 11.16 -47.58 23.34
C TRP A 306 11.11 -48.87 22.51
N ARG A 307 12.27 -49.31 22.04
CA ARG A 307 12.48 -50.61 21.40
C ARG A 307 13.84 -51.13 21.86
N ASN A 308 13.98 -52.45 22.00
CA ASN A 308 15.29 -53.03 22.25
C ASN A 308 16.23 -52.79 21.06
N THR A 309 17.48 -52.44 21.34
CA THR A 309 18.56 -52.29 20.36
C THR A 309 19.62 -53.39 20.46
N GLU A 310 19.60 -54.21 21.52
CA GLU A 310 20.46 -55.40 21.69
C GLU A 310 19.79 -56.63 21.05
N LEU A 311 19.93 -56.77 19.73
CA LEU A 311 19.27 -57.80 18.92
C LEU A 311 20.07 -59.11 18.84
N ASN A 312 19.38 -60.24 18.88
CA ASN A 312 19.99 -61.58 18.92
C ASN A 312 19.90 -62.30 17.56
N PHE A 313 21.02 -62.38 16.85
CA PHE A 313 21.12 -63.00 15.52
C PHE A 313 21.47 -64.50 15.53
N ASN A 314 21.35 -65.20 16.67
CA ASN A 314 21.66 -66.63 16.73
C ASN A 314 20.58 -67.52 16.08
N SER A 315 19.35 -67.03 15.93
CA SER A 315 18.29 -67.66 15.14
C SER A 315 17.15 -66.67 14.89
N LEU A 316 16.33 -66.92 13.87
CA LEU A 316 15.16 -66.11 13.52
C LEU A 316 14.20 -65.92 14.72
N ASN A 317 13.92 -67.01 15.45
CA ASN A 317 13.09 -66.97 16.66
C ASN A 317 13.74 -66.14 17.80
N ASN A 318 15.07 -66.15 17.91
CA ASN A 318 15.77 -65.33 18.91
C ASN A 318 15.80 -63.85 18.51
N LEU A 319 15.87 -63.53 17.21
CA LEU A 319 15.78 -62.17 16.70
C LEU A 319 14.39 -61.57 17.00
N ILE A 320 13.31 -62.29 16.65
CA ILE A 320 11.93 -61.88 16.95
C ILE A 320 11.74 -61.69 18.46
N ARG A 321 12.11 -62.66 19.29
CA ARG A 321 12.05 -62.54 20.77
C ARG A 321 12.86 -61.35 21.30
N SER A 322 14.00 -61.01 20.69
CA SER A 322 14.81 -59.86 21.09
C SER A 322 14.15 -58.51 20.75
N LEU A 323 13.29 -58.44 19.72
CA LEU A 323 12.46 -57.27 19.42
C LEU A 323 11.26 -57.15 20.39
N GLU A 324 10.78 -58.27 20.94
CA GLU A 324 9.59 -58.31 21.80
C GLU A 324 9.82 -57.93 23.28
N VAL A 325 11.09 -57.85 23.72
CA VAL A 325 11.51 -57.53 25.10
C VAL A 325 10.72 -56.37 25.71
N PRO A 326 10.27 -56.46 26.98
CA PRO A 326 9.56 -55.37 27.65
C PRO A 326 10.50 -54.18 27.97
N PRO A 327 10.00 -52.94 27.95
CA PRO A 327 10.81 -51.75 28.19
C PRO A 327 11.28 -51.65 29.65
N PRO A 328 12.45 -51.05 29.92
CA PRO A 328 13.07 -51.04 31.25
C PRO A 328 12.37 -50.14 32.29
N PHE A 329 11.52 -49.20 31.87
CA PHE A 329 10.80 -48.29 32.76
C PHE A 329 9.29 -48.29 32.47
N LYS A 330 8.44 -48.18 33.50
CA LYS A 330 6.97 -48.23 33.38
C LYS A 330 6.34 -47.11 32.52
N PHE A 331 7.06 -46.01 32.29
CA PHE A 331 6.62 -44.89 31.42
C PHE A 331 7.14 -45.00 29.97
N MET A 332 7.90 -46.05 29.66
CA MET A 332 8.30 -46.36 28.29
C MET A 332 7.28 -47.31 27.67
N ARG A 333 6.79 -47.01 26.47
CA ARG A 333 5.90 -47.86 25.67
C ARG A 333 6.71 -48.64 24.65
N LYS A 334 6.52 -49.96 24.57
CA LYS A 334 7.13 -50.77 23.50
C LYS A 334 6.58 -50.29 22.14
N LYS A 335 7.47 -49.93 21.20
CA LYS A 335 7.09 -49.64 19.82
C LYS A 335 6.54 -50.92 19.17
N VAL A 336 5.27 -50.89 18.80
CA VAL A 336 4.59 -51.91 17.99
C VAL A 336 4.42 -51.34 16.56
N GLY A 337 4.40 -52.21 15.55
CA GLY A 337 4.27 -51.79 14.16
C GLY A 337 5.41 -50.87 13.71
N ALA A 338 6.65 -51.30 13.89
CA ALA A 338 7.79 -50.71 13.19
C ALA A 338 7.94 -51.38 11.82
N LEU A 339 8.25 -50.61 10.77
CA LEU A 339 8.32 -51.10 9.39
C LEU A 339 9.23 -52.32 9.25
N ASP A 340 10.43 -52.26 9.84
CA ASP A 340 11.43 -53.33 9.83
C ASP A 340 10.97 -54.60 10.54
N ALA A 341 10.19 -54.50 11.62
CA ALA A 341 9.57 -55.64 12.29
C ALA A 341 8.39 -56.23 11.49
N ILE A 342 7.58 -55.40 10.81
CA ILE A 342 6.50 -55.87 9.92
C ILE A 342 7.11 -56.62 8.73
N CYS A 343 8.14 -56.05 8.10
CA CYS A 343 8.85 -56.67 6.99
C CYS A 343 9.55 -57.97 7.42
N LEU A 344 10.22 -57.99 8.59
CA LEU A 344 10.82 -59.22 9.11
C LEU A 344 9.75 -60.31 9.29
N ASN A 345 8.61 -59.99 9.90
CA ASN A 345 7.54 -60.97 10.13
C ASN A 345 7.00 -61.53 8.79
N HIS A 346 6.60 -60.67 7.85
CA HIS A 346 6.09 -61.09 6.54
C HIS A 346 7.10 -61.97 5.78
N LEU A 347 8.37 -61.54 5.70
CA LEU A 347 9.42 -62.28 4.99
C LEU A 347 9.81 -63.57 5.76
N SER A 348 9.59 -63.65 7.07
CA SER A 348 9.83 -64.86 7.87
C SER A 348 8.77 -65.96 7.70
N GLU A 349 7.56 -65.58 7.29
CA GLU A 349 6.46 -66.52 7.00
C GLU A 349 6.61 -67.17 5.62
N GLN A 350 7.36 -66.55 4.69
CA GLN A 350 7.63 -67.10 3.36
C GLN A 350 8.66 -68.24 3.41
N ASP A 351 8.24 -69.46 3.06
CA ASP A 351 9.15 -70.62 2.97
C ASP A 351 10.27 -70.42 1.91
N THR A 352 10.08 -69.55 0.91
CA THR A 352 11.10 -69.15 -0.07
C THR A 352 12.27 -68.38 0.54
N ILE A 353 12.09 -67.75 1.70
CA ILE A 353 13.10 -66.98 2.43
C ILE A 353 13.61 -67.79 3.62
N LYS A 354 12.68 -68.33 4.42
CA LYS A 354 12.94 -69.12 5.63
C LYS A 354 13.88 -70.30 5.40
N ASN A 355 13.76 -70.99 4.26
CA ASN A 355 14.66 -72.09 3.89
C ASN A 355 16.07 -71.65 3.42
N LYS A 356 16.31 -70.33 3.29
CA LYS A 356 17.61 -69.73 2.93
C LYS A 356 18.32 -69.07 4.13
N ILE A 357 17.78 -69.19 5.35
CA ILE A 357 18.37 -68.66 6.58
C ILE A 357 19.12 -69.79 7.29
N ASP A 358 20.40 -69.94 6.95
CA ASP A 358 21.31 -70.98 7.41
C ASP A 358 22.30 -70.52 8.50
N SER A 359 22.51 -69.21 8.63
CA SER A 359 23.66 -68.63 9.32
C SER A 359 23.32 -67.29 9.98
N ARG A 360 24.22 -66.81 10.85
CA ARG A 360 24.09 -65.50 11.49
C ARG A 360 24.18 -64.37 10.46
N GLU A 361 24.98 -64.60 9.42
CA GLU A 361 25.30 -63.70 8.33
C GLU A 361 24.09 -63.51 7.41
N THR A 362 23.42 -64.60 7.00
CA THR A 362 22.18 -64.51 6.19
C THR A 362 21.02 -63.91 6.98
N LEU A 363 20.88 -64.21 8.28
CA LEU A 363 19.88 -63.58 9.15
C LEU A 363 20.15 -62.07 9.36
N SER A 364 21.42 -61.68 9.53
CA SER A 364 21.81 -60.26 9.62
C SER A 364 21.56 -59.53 8.30
N LEU A 365 21.84 -60.16 7.15
CA LEU A 365 21.53 -59.63 5.83
C LEU A 365 20.03 -59.39 5.65
N LEU A 366 19.18 -60.38 5.99
CA LEU A 366 17.72 -60.24 5.94
C LEU A 366 17.23 -59.07 6.79
N TRP A 367 17.73 -58.94 8.03
CA TRP A 367 17.39 -57.81 8.90
C TRP A 367 17.82 -56.45 8.32
N ASN A 368 19.01 -56.36 7.73
CA ASN A 368 19.48 -55.14 7.05
C ASN A 368 18.62 -54.76 5.82
N ILE A 369 17.98 -55.74 5.18
CA ILE A 369 17.03 -55.53 4.07
C ILE A 369 15.65 -55.11 4.59
N CYS A 370 15.19 -55.67 5.71
CA CYS A 370 13.95 -55.21 6.38
C CYS A 370 14.02 -53.74 6.83
N GLN A 371 15.23 -53.19 7.00
CA GLN A 371 15.46 -51.77 7.28
C GLN A 371 15.43 -50.85 6.04
N ILE A 372 15.11 -51.35 4.85
CA ILE A 372 14.87 -50.50 3.67
C ILE A 372 13.53 -49.77 3.87
N PRO A 373 13.49 -48.42 3.82
CA PRO A 373 12.27 -47.67 4.07
C PRO A 373 11.28 -47.75 2.90
N ASP A 374 9.99 -47.92 3.21
CA ASP A 374 8.92 -47.65 2.25
C ASP A 374 8.58 -46.16 2.23
N PHE A 375 9.32 -45.36 1.45
CA PHE A 375 8.99 -43.94 1.27
C PHE A 375 7.62 -43.68 0.63
N SER A 376 6.90 -44.71 0.16
CA SER A 376 5.54 -44.55 -0.38
C SER A 376 4.46 -44.62 0.70
N ASN A 377 4.80 -45.10 1.91
CA ASN A 377 3.88 -45.40 2.99
C ASN A 377 2.67 -46.25 2.53
N SER A 378 2.88 -47.15 1.55
CA SER A 378 1.83 -47.99 0.98
C SER A 378 1.77 -49.38 1.64
N LEU A 379 2.89 -49.87 2.18
CA LEU A 379 3.05 -51.27 2.65
C LEU A 379 2.51 -52.29 1.62
N SER A 380 2.68 -51.96 0.34
CA SER A 380 2.13 -52.74 -0.77
C SER A 380 2.93 -54.01 -1.04
N SER A 381 2.31 -54.98 -1.69
CA SER A 381 2.98 -56.20 -2.18
C SER A 381 4.20 -55.90 -3.06
N MET A 382 4.21 -54.76 -3.75
CA MET A 382 5.38 -54.29 -4.51
C MET A 382 6.60 -54.02 -3.62
N HIS A 383 6.42 -53.51 -2.40
CA HIS A 383 7.52 -53.31 -1.46
C HIS A 383 8.04 -54.66 -0.92
N PHE A 384 7.17 -55.56 -0.46
CA PHE A 384 7.59 -56.89 0.01
C PHE A 384 8.31 -57.70 -1.09
N ASN A 385 7.80 -57.66 -2.33
CA ASN A 385 8.44 -58.29 -3.49
C ASN A 385 9.82 -57.68 -3.80
N LEU A 386 10.01 -56.37 -3.60
CA LEU A 386 11.33 -55.72 -3.72
C LEU A 386 12.29 -56.23 -2.64
N LEU A 387 11.85 -56.36 -1.40
CA LEU A 387 12.68 -56.89 -0.30
C LEU A 387 13.08 -58.35 -0.54
N GLU A 388 12.12 -59.22 -0.90
CA GLU A 388 12.39 -60.62 -1.25
C GLU A 388 13.41 -60.71 -2.40
N LYS A 389 13.20 -59.95 -3.50
CA LYS A 389 14.11 -59.98 -4.64
C LYS A 389 15.51 -59.43 -4.30
N THR A 390 15.59 -58.41 -3.45
CA THR A 390 16.86 -57.86 -2.95
C THR A 390 17.63 -58.92 -2.16
N PHE A 391 16.94 -59.69 -1.30
CA PHE A 391 17.55 -60.80 -0.54
C PHE A 391 18.00 -61.94 -1.46
N GLU A 392 17.18 -62.36 -2.43
CA GLU A 392 17.55 -63.40 -3.40
C GLU A 392 18.80 -63.08 -4.23
N LEU A 393 19.03 -61.80 -4.53
CA LEU A 393 20.19 -61.34 -5.28
C LEU A 393 21.42 -61.20 -4.39
N LEU A 394 21.29 -60.64 -3.18
CA LEU A 394 22.41 -60.50 -2.24
C LEU A 394 22.91 -61.83 -1.68
N LEU A 395 22.07 -62.87 -1.61
CA LEU A 395 22.52 -64.25 -1.33
C LEU A 395 23.46 -64.81 -2.42
N LYS A 396 23.49 -64.21 -3.62
CA LYS A 396 24.45 -64.55 -4.70
C LYS A 396 25.68 -63.63 -4.70
N GLY A 397 25.82 -62.75 -3.71
CA GLY A 397 26.90 -61.78 -3.57
C GLY A 397 26.38 -60.34 -3.63
N LYS A 398 26.21 -59.80 -4.83
CA LYS A 398 25.86 -58.39 -5.07
C LYS A 398 24.62 -58.25 -5.94
N LEU A 399 24.01 -57.07 -5.90
CA LEU A 399 22.89 -56.71 -6.76
C LEU A 399 23.35 -56.57 -8.22
N ASP A 400 22.65 -57.24 -9.12
CA ASP A 400 22.90 -57.21 -10.56
C ASP A 400 22.72 -55.80 -11.14
N ASN A 401 23.72 -55.35 -11.90
CA ASN A 401 23.73 -54.05 -12.57
C ASN A 401 22.57 -53.89 -13.56
N ASP A 402 22.19 -54.94 -14.30
CA ASP A 402 21.07 -54.86 -15.26
C ASP A 402 19.73 -54.76 -14.53
N TRP A 403 19.54 -55.53 -13.46
CA TRP A 403 18.39 -55.38 -12.57
C TRP A 403 18.29 -53.97 -12.00
N ILE A 404 19.35 -53.43 -11.39
CA ILE A 404 19.38 -52.05 -10.86
C ILE A 404 19.05 -51.04 -11.96
N SER A 405 19.69 -51.16 -13.13
CA SER A 405 19.42 -50.32 -14.31
C SER A 405 17.94 -50.35 -14.67
N SER A 406 17.35 -51.54 -14.72
CA SER A 406 15.95 -51.76 -15.09
C SER A 406 14.95 -51.16 -14.11
N GLN A 407 15.30 -50.99 -12.84
CA GLN A 407 14.43 -50.38 -11.82
C GLN A 407 14.59 -48.86 -11.82
N ILE A 408 15.82 -48.37 -11.76
CA ILE A 408 16.13 -46.93 -11.73
C ILE A 408 15.63 -46.22 -13.01
N SER A 409 15.82 -46.82 -14.19
CA SER A 409 15.43 -46.20 -15.47
C SER A 409 13.91 -46.06 -15.67
N ARG A 410 13.08 -46.79 -14.90
CA ARG A 410 11.61 -46.63 -14.92
C ARG A 410 11.17 -45.31 -14.32
N HIS A 411 11.98 -44.72 -13.44
CA HIS A 411 11.69 -43.48 -12.73
C HIS A 411 12.31 -42.25 -13.40
N ASP A 412 13.25 -42.41 -14.34
CA ASP A 412 13.88 -41.30 -15.07
C ASP A 412 12.98 -40.71 -16.18
N ARG A 413 11.81 -40.20 -15.79
CA ARG A 413 10.87 -39.51 -16.69
C ARG A 413 10.13 -38.40 -15.96
N VAL A 414 9.93 -37.26 -16.63
CA VAL A 414 9.35 -36.01 -16.09
C VAL A 414 7.89 -35.76 -16.52
N ASP A 415 7.27 -36.72 -17.20
CA ASP A 415 5.85 -36.68 -17.58
C ASP A 415 4.89 -36.89 -16.38
N GLY A 416 3.64 -36.43 -16.56
CA GLY A 416 2.57 -36.58 -15.57
C GLY A 416 2.25 -35.30 -14.80
N GLU A 417 1.47 -35.47 -13.73
CA GLU A 417 1.10 -34.40 -12.79
C GLU A 417 1.95 -34.43 -11.51
N ILE A 418 1.77 -33.41 -10.66
CA ILE A 418 2.48 -33.23 -9.38
C ILE A 418 2.50 -34.52 -8.55
N ASP A 419 1.36 -35.20 -8.41
CA ASP A 419 1.24 -36.41 -7.59
C ASP A 419 1.89 -37.65 -8.26
N THR A 420 2.03 -37.63 -9.60
CA THR A 420 2.84 -38.63 -10.35
C THR A 420 4.33 -38.43 -10.08
N LEU A 421 4.81 -37.18 -10.08
CA LEU A 421 6.19 -36.84 -9.78
C LEU A 421 6.53 -37.16 -8.31
N LEU A 422 5.64 -36.83 -7.36
CA LEU A 422 5.78 -37.21 -5.94
C LEU A 422 5.95 -38.73 -5.76
N ASN A 423 5.14 -39.54 -6.45
CA ASN A 423 5.27 -41.00 -6.40
C ASN A 423 6.60 -41.47 -7.01
N ARG A 424 7.06 -40.89 -8.13
CA ARG A 424 8.38 -41.22 -8.72
C ARG A 424 9.54 -40.84 -7.80
N ILE A 425 9.49 -39.67 -7.15
CA ILE A 425 10.46 -39.20 -6.14
C ILE A 425 10.48 -40.13 -4.92
N SER A 426 9.33 -40.57 -4.46
CA SER A 426 9.22 -41.55 -3.36
C SER A 426 9.93 -42.86 -3.71
N ASN A 427 9.65 -43.44 -4.88
CA ASN A 427 10.26 -44.69 -5.32
C ASN A 427 11.78 -44.57 -5.58
N ILE A 428 12.26 -43.50 -6.23
CA ILE A 428 13.70 -43.33 -6.45
C ILE A 428 14.47 -43.13 -5.14
N ARG A 429 13.87 -42.53 -4.09
CA ARG A 429 14.52 -42.41 -2.77
C ARG A 429 14.79 -43.76 -2.11
N THR A 430 13.96 -44.77 -2.36
CA THR A 430 14.25 -46.16 -1.93
C THR A 430 15.52 -46.68 -2.62
N TRP A 431 15.73 -46.36 -3.90
CA TRP A 431 16.98 -46.64 -4.62
C TRP A 431 18.15 -45.77 -4.17
N THR A 432 17.95 -44.51 -3.80
CA THR A 432 18.98 -43.68 -3.15
C THR A 432 19.44 -44.31 -1.83
N PHE A 433 18.53 -44.91 -1.04
CA PHE A 433 18.90 -45.65 0.18
C PHE A 433 19.65 -46.95 -0.12
N ILE A 434 19.18 -47.76 -1.08
CA ILE A 434 19.84 -49.02 -1.48
C ILE A 434 21.24 -48.75 -2.04
N THR A 435 21.41 -47.76 -2.92
CA THR A 435 22.71 -47.45 -3.55
C THR A 435 23.75 -46.86 -2.58
N ASN A 436 23.33 -46.27 -1.46
CA ASN A 436 24.23 -45.87 -0.37
C ASN A 436 24.87 -47.09 0.36
N ARG A 437 24.32 -48.31 0.23
CA ARG A 437 24.85 -49.53 0.88
C ARG A 437 26.02 -50.12 0.06
N LYS A 438 27.18 -49.45 0.06
CA LYS A 438 28.35 -49.78 -0.80
C LYS A 438 28.69 -51.27 -0.93
N ASN A 439 28.56 -52.07 0.12
CA ASN A 439 28.87 -53.51 0.10
C ASN A 439 27.91 -54.35 -0.78
N TRP A 440 26.74 -53.83 -1.15
CA TRP A 440 25.71 -54.50 -1.94
C TRP A 440 25.89 -54.36 -3.46
N LEU A 441 26.83 -53.52 -3.91
CA LEU A 441 27.01 -53.12 -5.31
C LEU A 441 28.47 -53.25 -5.74
N ASP A 442 28.72 -53.36 -7.04
CA ASP A 442 30.08 -53.21 -7.61
C ASP A 442 30.40 -51.74 -7.87
N GLU A 443 29.62 -51.08 -8.72
CA GLU A 443 29.81 -49.66 -9.05
C GLU A 443 29.00 -48.72 -8.14
N ALA A 444 29.17 -48.88 -6.82
CA ALA A 444 28.36 -48.20 -5.81
C ALA A 444 28.29 -46.67 -6.01
N ASP A 445 29.43 -46.02 -6.29
CA ASP A 445 29.51 -44.57 -6.46
C ASP A 445 28.83 -44.07 -7.76
N TYR A 446 28.87 -44.86 -8.85
CA TYR A 446 28.12 -44.57 -10.07
C TYR A 446 26.61 -44.69 -9.85
N TRP A 447 26.15 -45.78 -9.22
CA TRP A 447 24.73 -45.98 -8.96
C TRP A 447 24.16 -44.96 -7.96
N GLN A 448 24.93 -44.58 -6.94
CA GLN A 448 24.57 -43.51 -6.01
C GLN A 448 24.44 -42.17 -6.74
N ALA A 449 25.39 -41.81 -7.60
CA ALA A 449 25.33 -40.59 -8.40
C ALA A 449 24.13 -40.59 -9.37
N LYS A 450 23.85 -41.72 -10.02
CA LYS A 450 22.75 -41.88 -10.99
C LYS A 450 21.37 -41.82 -10.33
N ALA A 451 21.18 -42.51 -9.20
CA ALA A 451 19.94 -42.42 -8.42
C ALA A 451 19.69 -40.99 -7.93
N LYS A 452 20.73 -40.33 -7.38
CA LYS A 452 20.66 -38.94 -6.93
C LYS A 452 20.35 -37.97 -8.08
N ALA A 453 20.97 -38.13 -9.25
CA ALA A 453 20.70 -37.27 -10.41
C ALA A 453 19.24 -37.35 -10.89
N ILE A 454 18.60 -38.52 -10.76
CA ILE A 454 17.18 -38.72 -11.08
C ILE A 454 16.29 -38.12 -9.97
N GLU A 455 16.64 -38.31 -8.69
CA GLU A 455 15.95 -37.66 -7.56
C GLU A 455 16.01 -36.12 -7.68
N ASP A 456 17.17 -35.57 -8.03
CA ASP A 456 17.40 -34.14 -8.26
C ASP A 456 16.55 -33.63 -9.46
N LYS A 457 16.65 -34.28 -10.63
CA LYS A 457 15.90 -33.94 -11.85
C LYS A 457 14.38 -33.96 -11.65
N LEU A 458 13.85 -34.98 -10.96
CA LEU A 458 12.43 -35.05 -10.61
C LEU A 458 12.03 -33.98 -9.60
N SER A 459 12.91 -33.64 -8.66
CA SER A 459 12.67 -32.61 -7.65
C SER A 459 12.60 -31.20 -8.24
N ASP A 460 13.40 -30.93 -9.27
CA ASP A 460 13.41 -29.66 -10.01
C ASP A 460 12.16 -29.52 -10.89
N GLU A 461 11.80 -30.55 -11.67
CA GLU A 461 10.51 -30.58 -12.40
C GLU A 461 9.32 -30.41 -11.44
N LEU A 462 9.33 -31.07 -10.28
CA LEU A 462 8.28 -30.91 -9.27
C LEU A 462 8.22 -29.47 -8.73
N HIS A 463 9.36 -28.81 -8.51
CA HIS A 463 9.39 -27.39 -8.16
C HIS A 463 8.76 -26.55 -9.27
N ASP A 464 9.14 -26.77 -10.52
CA ASP A 464 8.63 -26.01 -11.66
C ASP A 464 7.13 -26.22 -11.87
N ARG A 465 6.60 -27.45 -11.68
CA ARG A 465 5.15 -27.71 -11.74
C ARG A 465 4.39 -27.06 -10.59
N LEU A 466 4.93 -27.06 -9.37
CA LEU A 466 4.34 -26.34 -8.23
C LEU A 466 4.31 -24.82 -8.50
N THR A 467 5.43 -24.25 -8.95
CA THR A 467 5.55 -22.84 -9.27
C THR A 467 4.64 -22.45 -10.44
N GLN A 468 4.60 -23.22 -11.53
CA GLN A 468 3.69 -22.97 -12.67
C GLN A 468 2.20 -23.02 -12.28
N ARG A 469 1.82 -23.89 -11.33
CA ARG A 469 0.43 -24.05 -10.89
C ARG A 469 0.00 -23.00 -9.87
N PHE A 470 0.86 -22.70 -8.89
CA PHE A 470 0.49 -21.94 -7.69
C PHE A 470 1.03 -20.50 -7.64
N VAL A 471 1.68 -20.04 -8.71
CA VAL A 471 2.33 -18.72 -8.78
C VAL A 471 2.07 -18.03 -10.12
N ASP A 472 1.50 -16.83 -10.09
CA ASP A 472 1.35 -15.99 -11.29
C ASP A 472 2.68 -15.30 -11.61
N LYS A 473 3.33 -15.78 -12.69
CA LYS A 473 4.62 -15.25 -13.17
C LYS A 473 4.59 -13.74 -13.45
N LYS A 474 3.44 -13.14 -13.83
CA LYS A 474 3.35 -11.69 -14.06
C LYS A 474 3.45 -10.91 -12.76
N ILE A 475 2.75 -11.35 -11.71
CA ILE A 475 2.79 -10.72 -10.40
C ILE A 475 4.14 -10.97 -9.70
N VAL A 476 4.76 -12.13 -9.94
CA VAL A 476 6.14 -12.37 -9.47
C VAL A 476 7.16 -11.52 -10.20
N ILE A 477 7.07 -11.32 -11.53
CA ILE A 477 7.96 -10.38 -12.23
C ILE A 477 7.77 -8.94 -11.72
N LEU A 478 6.54 -8.53 -11.41
CA LEU A 478 6.25 -7.24 -10.77
C LEU A 478 6.89 -7.14 -9.37
N ASN A 479 6.69 -8.13 -8.51
CA ASN A 479 7.28 -8.17 -7.16
C ASN A 479 8.81 -8.28 -7.20
N LYS A 480 9.36 -8.99 -8.19
CA LYS A 480 10.79 -9.20 -8.39
C LYS A 480 11.48 -7.93 -8.87
N THR A 481 10.94 -7.24 -9.88
CA THR A 481 11.46 -5.92 -10.32
C THR A 481 11.38 -4.88 -9.19
N MET A 482 10.29 -4.87 -8.40
CA MET A 482 10.17 -4.02 -7.21
C MET A 482 11.20 -4.34 -6.10
N LYS A 483 11.63 -5.60 -5.95
CA LYS A 483 12.59 -6.05 -4.91
C LYS A 483 14.06 -6.04 -5.38
N GLU A 484 14.37 -6.39 -6.63
CA GLU A 484 15.73 -6.37 -7.18
C GLU A 484 16.26 -4.94 -7.37
N HIS A 485 15.40 -3.99 -7.76
CA HIS A 485 15.78 -2.57 -7.87
C HIS A 485 15.86 -1.85 -6.51
N HIS A 486 16.07 -2.59 -5.41
CA HIS A 486 16.27 -1.97 -4.10
C HIS A 486 17.65 -1.33 -3.88
N ASN A 487 18.68 -1.75 -4.63
CA ASN A 487 20.07 -1.30 -4.44
C ASN A 487 20.50 -0.12 -5.33
N LEU A 488 19.65 0.35 -6.25
CA LEU A 488 19.96 1.51 -7.09
C LEU A 488 19.80 2.80 -6.27
N GLU A 489 20.91 3.51 -6.03
CA GLU A 489 20.86 4.79 -5.32
C GLU A 489 20.38 5.91 -6.24
N ALA A 490 19.19 6.43 -5.93
CA ALA A 490 18.57 7.57 -6.59
C ALA A 490 18.74 8.83 -5.73
N VAL A 491 19.14 9.94 -6.35
CA VAL A 491 19.39 11.24 -5.68
C VAL A 491 18.63 12.35 -6.39
N ILE A 492 17.95 13.21 -5.64
CA ILE A 492 17.23 14.37 -6.17
C ILE A 492 18.02 15.63 -5.80
N ARG A 493 18.33 16.47 -6.80
CA ARG A 493 19.02 17.75 -6.60
C ARG A 493 18.02 18.87 -6.30
N LEU A 494 18.52 19.99 -5.74
CA LEU A 494 17.73 21.15 -5.35
C LEU A 494 17.05 21.87 -6.54
N ASP A 495 17.53 21.65 -7.76
CA ASP A 495 16.91 22.12 -9.01
C ASP A 495 15.75 21.22 -9.51
N GLY A 496 15.47 20.12 -8.80
CA GLY A 496 14.43 19.15 -9.15
C GLY A 496 14.88 18.05 -10.12
N LYS A 497 16.13 18.04 -10.60
CA LYS A 497 16.66 16.93 -11.39
C LYS A 497 16.80 15.67 -10.53
N VAL A 498 16.40 14.53 -11.09
CA VAL A 498 16.55 13.21 -10.48
C VAL A 498 17.68 12.47 -11.18
N PHE A 499 18.57 11.88 -10.38
CA PHE A 499 19.70 11.08 -10.82
C PHE A 499 19.60 9.66 -10.27
N VAL A 500 20.13 8.69 -11.01
CA VAL A 500 20.32 7.29 -10.57
C VAL A 500 21.68 6.83 -11.11
N GLU A 501 22.56 6.36 -10.23
CA GLU A 501 23.94 5.93 -10.60
C GLU A 501 24.67 6.95 -11.52
N GLU A 502 24.62 8.22 -11.13
CA GLU A 502 25.14 9.41 -11.84
C GLU A 502 24.46 9.79 -13.18
N GLU A 503 23.62 8.96 -13.79
CA GLU A 503 22.81 9.33 -14.96
C GLU A 503 21.62 10.24 -14.58
N GLU A 504 21.27 11.21 -15.44
CA GLU A 504 20.13 12.12 -15.24
C GLU A 504 18.86 11.56 -15.89
N VAL A 505 17.82 11.29 -15.08
CA VAL A 505 16.71 10.39 -15.49
C VAL A 505 15.37 11.10 -15.71
N GLY A 506 15.23 12.33 -15.20
CA GLY A 506 14.03 13.15 -15.29
C GLY A 506 14.04 14.34 -14.33
N THR A 507 12.94 15.10 -14.31
CA THR A 507 12.73 16.27 -13.42
C THR A 507 11.41 16.21 -12.66
N LEU A 508 11.46 16.49 -11.36
CA LEU A 508 10.30 16.61 -10.47
C LEU A 508 9.84 18.07 -10.39
N ASN A 509 8.89 18.43 -11.24
CA ASN A 509 8.28 19.76 -11.34
C ASN A 509 7.14 19.89 -10.32
N GLY A 510 7.43 20.46 -9.14
CA GLY A 510 6.49 20.53 -8.03
C GLY A 510 6.26 19.13 -7.44
N PHE A 511 5.13 18.51 -7.81
CA PHE A 511 4.75 17.14 -7.44
C PHE A 511 4.70 16.16 -8.63
N ASP A 512 4.93 16.66 -9.85
CA ASP A 512 4.80 15.90 -11.09
C ASP A 512 6.19 15.50 -11.63
N PHE A 513 6.39 14.23 -11.96
CA PHE A 513 7.69 13.69 -12.37
C PHE A 513 7.71 13.40 -13.87
N ILE A 514 8.48 14.22 -14.60
CA ILE A 514 8.66 14.10 -16.04
C ILE A 514 9.95 13.30 -16.31
N PRO A 515 9.87 12.05 -16.81
CA PRO A 515 11.03 11.26 -17.18
C PRO A 515 11.65 11.74 -18.50
N TYR A 516 12.96 11.54 -18.67
CA TYR A 516 13.66 11.78 -19.94
C TYR A 516 13.91 10.50 -20.75
N LEU A 517 13.99 9.35 -20.07
CA LEU A 517 14.23 8.06 -20.72
C LEU A 517 12.96 7.55 -21.42
N SER A 518 13.07 7.35 -22.74
CA SER A 518 11.98 6.85 -23.59
C SER A 518 12.18 5.35 -23.86
N GLU A 519 11.30 4.51 -23.31
CA GLU A 519 11.09 3.07 -23.54
C GLU A 519 12.31 2.15 -23.82
N GLY A 520 12.58 1.25 -22.88
CA GLY A 520 13.54 0.14 -23.02
C GLY A 520 13.73 -0.59 -21.68
N GLU A 521 14.29 -1.80 -21.67
CA GLU A 521 14.44 -2.59 -20.44
C GLU A 521 15.24 -1.85 -19.35
N LYS A 522 16.36 -1.23 -19.73
CA LYS A 522 17.14 -0.35 -18.83
C LYS A 522 16.34 0.85 -18.34
N ALA A 523 15.56 1.50 -19.21
CA ALA A 523 14.76 2.66 -18.85
C ALA A 523 13.70 2.31 -17.79
N ALA A 524 13.03 1.16 -17.91
CA ALA A 524 12.06 0.69 -16.92
C ALA A 524 12.70 0.49 -15.52
N THR A 525 13.89 -0.12 -15.46
CA THR A 525 14.68 -0.28 -14.23
C THR A 525 15.04 1.07 -13.60
N ILE A 526 15.61 1.99 -14.38
CA ILE A 526 16.06 3.30 -13.91
C ILE A 526 14.87 4.16 -13.41
N LEU A 527 13.75 4.14 -14.12
CA LEU A 527 12.52 4.84 -13.71
C LEU A 527 11.88 4.24 -12.46
N THR A 528 12.05 2.93 -12.22
CA THR A 528 11.59 2.27 -10.98
C THR A 528 12.45 2.68 -9.79
N ALA A 529 13.77 2.81 -9.96
CA ALA A 529 14.66 3.35 -8.93
C ALA A 529 14.32 4.80 -8.57
N ALA A 530 14.07 5.66 -9.56
CA ALA A 530 13.59 7.03 -9.34
C ALA A 530 12.26 7.05 -8.53
N ARG A 531 11.28 6.24 -8.94
CA ARG A 531 9.98 6.11 -8.27
C ARG A 531 10.07 5.60 -6.82
N LYS A 532 11.18 5.02 -6.37
CA LYS A 532 11.41 4.61 -4.97
C LYS A 532 11.69 5.80 -4.03
N ILE A 533 12.39 6.86 -4.48
CA ILE A 533 12.72 8.02 -3.63
C ILE A 533 11.70 9.16 -3.74
N LEU A 534 11.04 9.31 -4.88
CA LEU A 534 10.06 10.36 -5.14
C LEU A 534 8.99 10.55 -4.02
N PRO A 535 8.39 9.50 -3.41
CA PRO A 535 7.38 9.68 -2.36
C PRO A 535 7.91 10.43 -1.13
N LYS A 536 9.17 10.19 -0.73
CA LYS A 536 9.79 10.83 0.44
C LYS A 536 10.13 12.31 0.20
N GLU A 537 10.54 12.64 -1.03
CA GLU A 537 10.76 14.02 -1.46
C GLU A 537 9.42 14.77 -1.62
N ILE A 538 8.38 14.10 -2.12
CA ILE A 538 7.04 14.67 -2.19
C ILE A 538 6.49 14.94 -0.79
N GLU A 539 6.63 14.01 0.16
CA GLU A 539 6.25 14.24 1.56
C GLU A 539 6.99 15.44 2.18
N ARG A 540 8.27 15.65 1.83
CA ARG A 540 9.04 16.85 2.21
C ARG A 540 8.45 18.12 1.58
N ARG A 541 8.21 18.12 0.27
CA ARG A 541 7.63 19.27 -0.47
C ARG A 541 6.21 19.61 -0.04
N VAL A 542 5.39 18.61 0.31
CA VAL A 542 4.06 18.81 0.89
C VAL A 542 4.19 19.57 2.20
N ARG A 543 5.05 19.10 3.12
CA ARG A 543 5.29 19.80 4.40
C ARG A 543 5.82 21.22 4.21
N GLU A 544 6.70 21.46 3.23
CA GLU A 544 7.17 22.81 2.88
C GLU A 544 6.06 23.71 2.30
N LEU A 545 5.17 23.17 1.46
CA LEU A 545 4.03 23.92 0.92
C LEU A 545 3.02 24.29 2.01
N LEU A 546 2.74 23.38 2.95
CA LEU A 546 1.85 23.63 4.09
C LEU A 546 2.39 24.73 5.00
N ILE A 547 3.69 24.75 5.27
CA ILE A 547 4.35 25.72 6.17
C ILE A 547 4.65 27.06 5.45
N SER A 548 4.65 27.10 4.12
CA SER A 548 4.94 28.31 3.32
C SER A 548 3.98 29.46 3.60
N ASP A 549 4.50 30.69 3.60
CA ASP A 549 3.68 31.92 3.64
C ASP A 549 2.77 32.08 2.42
N ASN A 550 1.65 32.80 2.58
CA ASN A 550 0.72 33.08 1.49
C ASN A 550 1.39 33.79 0.29
N ALA A 551 2.45 34.58 0.53
CA ALA A 551 3.22 35.25 -0.53
C ALA A 551 4.05 34.30 -1.42
N ALA A 552 4.21 33.04 -1.04
CA ALA A 552 4.88 32.02 -1.86
C ALA A 552 4.02 31.53 -3.05
N PHE A 553 2.70 31.74 -2.99
CA PHE A 553 1.75 31.33 -4.01
C PHE A 553 1.53 32.46 -5.03
N LYS A 554 1.91 32.22 -6.29
CA LYS A 554 1.76 33.16 -7.40
C LYS A 554 0.60 32.75 -8.29
N PHE A 555 -0.32 33.68 -8.52
CA PHE A 555 -1.50 33.51 -9.37
C PHE A 555 -1.22 34.09 -10.76
N ASN A 556 -1.29 33.25 -11.79
CA ASN A 556 -1.10 33.67 -13.18
C ASN A 556 -2.45 34.03 -13.84
N SER A 557 -2.39 34.72 -14.98
CA SER A 557 -3.58 35.12 -15.76
C SER A 557 -4.34 33.96 -16.41
N ASP A 558 -3.74 32.76 -16.48
CA ASP A 558 -4.29 31.53 -17.08
C ASP A 558 -5.03 30.64 -16.06
N GLY A 559 -5.30 31.13 -14.85
CA GLY A 559 -5.88 30.33 -13.76
C GLY A 559 -4.85 29.48 -12.99
N THR A 560 -3.59 29.36 -13.44
CA THR A 560 -2.63 28.48 -12.77
C THR A 560 -2.04 29.10 -11.50
N ILE A 561 -1.92 28.27 -10.47
CA ILE A 561 -1.30 28.60 -9.19
C ILE A 561 0.09 27.97 -9.16
N ARG A 562 1.11 28.80 -8.93
CA ARG A 562 2.51 28.36 -8.84
C ARG A 562 3.08 28.56 -7.44
N TRP A 563 3.80 27.57 -6.95
CA TRP A 563 4.58 27.59 -5.71
C TRP A 563 6.04 27.22 -6.06
N GLN A 564 7.01 28.00 -5.57
CA GLN A 564 8.43 27.88 -5.98
C GLN A 564 8.60 27.79 -7.52
N ASN A 565 7.88 28.63 -8.27
CA ASN A 565 7.76 28.65 -9.74
C ASN A 565 7.16 27.39 -10.42
N ASN A 566 6.91 26.30 -9.69
CA ASN A 566 6.27 25.08 -10.19
C ASN A 566 4.73 25.20 -10.16
N LYS A 567 4.03 24.66 -11.15
CA LYS A 567 2.55 24.57 -11.13
C LYS A 567 2.13 23.54 -10.07
N VAL A 568 1.24 23.93 -9.16
CA VAL A 568 0.71 23.04 -8.10
C VAL A 568 -0.81 22.86 -8.19
N ALA A 569 -1.54 23.86 -8.69
CA ALA A 569 -2.99 23.81 -8.82
C ALA A 569 -3.49 24.73 -9.95
N ILE A 570 -4.79 24.65 -10.23
CA ILE A 570 -5.51 25.56 -11.12
C ILE A 570 -6.82 26.02 -10.45
N LEU A 571 -7.17 27.29 -10.67
CA LEU A 571 -8.47 27.87 -10.28
C LEU A 571 -9.56 27.38 -11.23
N VAL A 572 -10.69 26.96 -10.68
CA VAL A 572 -11.89 26.52 -11.41
C VAL A 572 -13.13 27.25 -10.91
N GLN A 573 -14.21 27.25 -11.70
CA GLN A 573 -15.45 27.93 -11.34
C GLN A 573 -15.99 27.45 -9.98
N GLY A 574 -16.15 28.40 -9.06
CA GLY A 574 -16.83 28.19 -7.79
C GLY A 574 -18.22 28.83 -7.78
N GLU A 575 -18.77 29.04 -6.59
CA GLU A 575 -20.20 29.38 -6.43
C GLU A 575 -20.54 30.83 -6.80
N ASN A 576 -19.57 31.74 -6.68
CA ASN A 576 -19.69 33.13 -7.11
C ASN A 576 -18.30 33.69 -7.49
N LEU A 577 -18.29 34.89 -8.08
CA LEU A 577 -17.11 35.60 -8.59
C LEU A 577 -15.98 35.83 -7.58
N TYR A 578 -16.24 35.75 -6.26
CA TYR A 578 -15.23 35.97 -5.20
C TYR A 578 -14.79 34.67 -4.50
N SER A 579 -15.42 33.53 -4.79
CA SER A 579 -15.09 32.23 -4.19
C SER A 579 -14.87 31.19 -5.29
N PRO A 580 -13.74 31.25 -6.02
CA PRO A 580 -13.36 30.20 -6.96
C PRO A 580 -13.11 28.89 -6.20
N LYS A 581 -13.23 27.75 -6.90
CA LYS A 581 -12.78 26.45 -6.39
C LYS A 581 -11.37 26.16 -6.92
N ILE A 582 -10.69 25.21 -6.32
CA ILE A 582 -9.32 24.81 -6.68
C ILE A 582 -9.34 23.35 -7.14
N SER A 583 -8.54 23.04 -8.14
CA SER A 583 -8.16 21.67 -8.49
C SER A 583 -6.64 21.55 -8.40
N VAL A 584 -6.14 20.70 -7.51
CA VAL A 584 -4.70 20.39 -7.40
C VAL A 584 -4.27 19.56 -8.61
N ASN A 585 -3.04 19.78 -9.08
CA ASN A 585 -2.50 19.06 -10.24
C ASN A 585 -2.24 17.59 -9.86
N ASN A 586 -3.17 16.71 -10.21
CA ASN A 586 -3.18 15.32 -9.74
C ASN A 586 -2.03 14.50 -10.33
N SER A 587 -1.01 14.26 -9.51
CA SER A 587 0.15 13.41 -9.82
C SER A 587 -0.09 11.99 -9.30
N GLU A 588 0.34 10.96 -10.04
CA GLU A 588 0.30 9.55 -9.60
C GLU A 588 1.00 9.30 -8.24
N LEU A 589 1.81 10.27 -7.79
CA LEU A 589 2.67 10.19 -6.63
C LEU A 589 2.09 10.91 -5.39
N LEU A 590 0.91 11.55 -5.51
CA LEU A 590 0.20 12.16 -4.39
C LEU A 590 -0.84 11.20 -3.81
N LEU A 591 -0.99 11.22 -2.48
CA LEU A 591 -2.04 10.49 -1.76
C LEU A 591 -3.28 11.39 -1.61
N ASP A 592 -4.48 10.80 -1.54
CA ASP A 592 -5.75 11.51 -1.31
C ASP A 592 -5.71 12.46 -0.10
N GLU A 593 -4.93 12.11 0.94
CA GLU A 593 -4.72 12.94 2.12
C GLU A 593 -3.84 14.15 1.82
N HIS A 594 -2.73 13.98 1.09
CA HIS A 594 -1.88 15.09 0.64
C HIS A 594 -2.68 16.05 -0.25
N ILE A 595 -3.50 15.53 -1.17
CA ILE A 595 -4.34 16.35 -2.06
C ILE A 595 -5.26 17.25 -1.23
N LYS A 596 -5.99 16.69 -0.25
CA LYS A 596 -6.87 17.46 0.64
C LYS A 596 -6.14 18.50 1.49
N GLN A 597 -4.95 18.18 1.99
CA GLN A 597 -4.12 19.11 2.77
C GLN A 597 -3.62 20.27 1.89
N ILE A 598 -3.18 19.99 0.66
CA ILE A 598 -2.78 21.01 -0.33
C ILE A 598 -3.99 21.86 -0.74
N GLU A 599 -5.14 21.25 -1.01
CA GLU A 599 -6.38 21.96 -1.37
C GLU A 599 -6.78 22.94 -0.26
N LEU A 600 -6.82 22.50 1.00
CA LEU A 600 -7.12 23.37 2.15
C LEU A 600 -6.14 24.56 2.20
N ARG A 601 -4.83 24.29 2.18
CA ARG A 601 -3.79 25.32 2.29
C ARG A 601 -3.82 26.34 1.15
N ILE A 602 -4.03 25.91 -0.10
CA ILE A 602 -4.09 26.84 -1.23
C ILE A 602 -5.43 27.59 -1.23
N ASN A 603 -6.54 27.00 -0.77
CA ASN A 603 -7.80 27.72 -0.57
C ASN A 603 -7.62 28.88 0.43
N GLU A 604 -6.98 28.65 1.58
CA GLU A 604 -6.66 29.72 2.55
C GLU A 604 -5.81 30.84 1.94
N ALA A 605 -4.84 30.50 1.08
CA ALA A 605 -3.99 31.46 0.39
C ALA A 605 -4.78 32.28 -0.65
N VAL A 606 -5.67 31.63 -1.40
CA VAL A 606 -6.56 32.26 -2.38
C VAL A 606 -7.58 33.17 -1.69
N GLU A 607 -8.32 32.68 -0.70
CA GLU A 607 -9.32 33.45 0.04
C GLU A 607 -8.70 34.68 0.71
N LYS A 608 -7.52 34.54 1.35
CA LYS A 608 -6.84 35.68 1.96
C LYS A 608 -6.34 36.67 0.91
N ASN A 609 -5.76 36.24 -0.21
CA ASN A 609 -5.37 37.15 -1.29
C ASN A 609 -6.58 37.89 -1.90
N ILE A 610 -7.73 37.22 -2.04
CA ILE A 610 -8.99 37.84 -2.48
C ILE A 610 -9.50 38.85 -1.45
N LYS A 611 -9.47 38.52 -0.16
CA LYS A 611 -9.88 39.42 0.93
C LYS A 611 -8.97 40.63 1.06
N ASP A 612 -7.65 40.45 0.98
CA ASP A 612 -6.66 41.50 1.10
C ASP A 612 -6.72 42.51 -0.07
N ILE A 613 -7.08 42.06 -1.28
CA ILE A 613 -7.14 42.91 -2.49
C ILE A 613 -8.56 43.43 -2.81
N LEU A 614 -9.63 42.68 -2.49
CA LEU A 614 -11.01 42.96 -2.89
C LEU A 614 -12.01 43.13 -1.72
N SER A 615 -11.53 43.29 -0.49
CA SER A 615 -12.36 43.49 0.72
C SER A 615 -13.46 44.55 0.59
N GLU A 616 -13.17 45.73 0.02
CA GLU A 616 -14.18 46.80 -0.11
C GLU A 616 -15.44 46.34 -0.86
N ALA A 617 -15.28 45.57 -1.95
CA ALA A 617 -16.40 45.05 -2.72
C ALA A 617 -17.11 43.89 -2.01
N ILE A 618 -16.37 42.98 -1.38
CA ILE A 618 -16.95 41.87 -0.59
C ILE A 618 -17.83 42.44 0.53
N ASN A 619 -17.41 43.53 1.17
CA ASN A 619 -18.19 44.22 2.20
C ASN A 619 -19.51 44.81 1.67
N LEU A 620 -19.63 45.15 0.38
CA LEU A 620 -20.89 45.63 -0.21
C LEU A 620 -21.99 44.55 -0.26
N LYS A 621 -21.65 43.26 -0.10
CA LYS A 621 -22.61 42.15 0.00
C LYS A 621 -23.44 42.20 1.29
N LYS A 622 -22.83 42.69 2.39
CA LYS A 622 -23.46 42.91 3.71
C LYS A 622 -22.82 44.15 4.36
N PRO A 623 -23.17 45.36 3.90
CA PRO A 623 -22.46 46.58 4.27
C PRO A 623 -22.73 47.00 5.72
N VAL A 624 -21.66 47.07 6.52
CA VAL A 624 -21.65 47.60 7.89
C VAL A 624 -21.13 49.05 7.86
N ILE A 625 -21.72 49.94 8.68
CA ILE A 625 -21.34 51.36 8.76
C ILE A 625 -20.93 51.69 10.20
N ASP A 626 -19.70 51.33 10.56
CA ASP A 626 -19.18 51.63 11.89
C ASP A 626 -18.87 53.12 12.09
N LYS A 627 -18.94 53.55 13.36
CA LYS A 627 -18.44 54.86 13.78
C LYS A 627 -16.91 54.78 13.91
N LYS A 628 -16.22 55.90 13.64
CA LYS A 628 -14.77 56.01 13.83
C LYS A 628 -14.37 55.56 15.23
N VAL A 629 -13.44 54.61 15.31
CA VAL A 629 -12.54 54.44 16.45
C VAL A 629 -11.34 55.38 16.22
N ASN A 630 -10.97 56.16 17.24
CA ASN A 630 -9.71 56.92 17.22
C ASN A 630 -8.53 55.96 17.38
N LEU A 631 -7.36 56.32 16.84
CA LEU A 631 -6.13 55.61 17.19
C LEU A 631 -5.71 56.01 18.61
N ASP A 632 -5.82 55.07 19.53
CA ASP A 632 -4.97 54.98 20.71
C ASP A 632 -4.59 53.50 20.89
N ASN A 633 -3.31 53.22 21.14
CA ASN A 633 -2.81 51.86 21.29
C ASN A 633 -2.89 51.44 22.77
N ASN A 634 -3.72 50.44 23.08
CA ASN A 634 -3.43 49.33 24.00
C ASN A 634 -4.64 48.38 24.11
N ASP A 635 -4.47 47.29 24.87
CA ASP A 635 -5.47 46.26 25.23
C ASP A 635 -5.80 45.22 24.16
N ILE A 636 -4.75 44.66 23.54
CA ILE A 636 -4.78 43.26 23.09
C ILE A 636 -4.48 42.35 24.30
N GLU A 637 -5.51 41.93 25.05
CA GLU A 637 -5.57 40.61 25.72
C GLU A 637 -6.91 40.35 26.45
N LYS A 638 -7.46 39.13 26.26
CA LYS A 638 -8.70 38.52 26.83
C LYS A 638 -9.96 38.75 25.97
N ASN A 639 -10.52 37.76 25.25
CA ASN A 639 -10.87 36.41 25.71
C ASN A 639 -10.72 35.35 24.59
N ILE A 640 -10.49 34.10 24.99
CA ILE A 640 -10.33 32.92 24.13
C ILE A 640 -11.14 31.76 24.76
N ILE A 641 -11.95 31.04 23.96
CA ILE A 641 -12.81 29.88 24.35
C ILE A 641 -13.98 30.32 25.28
N THR A 642 -15.24 29.86 25.16
CA THR A 642 -15.84 28.58 24.73
C THR A 642 -16.75 28.61 23.50
N GLU A 643 -17.22 27.43 23.08
CA GLU A 643 -17.99 27.14 21.85
C GLU A 643 -19.52 27.01 22.05
N THR A 644 -20.21 26.82 20.91
CA THR A 644 -21.56 26.23 20.70
C THR A 644 -22.83 26.95 21.17
N ASP A 645 -23.70 27.18 20.19
CA ASP A 645 -25.15 26.94 20.16
C ASP A 645 -26.00 27.25 21.40
N ASP A 646 -26.76 28.36 21.34
CA ASP A 646 -28.22 28.24 21.32
C ASP A 646 -28.88 29.46 20.64
N ILE A 647 -30.04 29.26 20.00
CA ILE A 647 -30.79 30.34 19.32
C ILE A 647 -32.06 30.67 20.10
N ALA A 648 -32.06 31.82 20.78
CA ALA A 648 -33.24 32.37 21.45
C ALA A 648 -33.39 33.87 21.16
N GLU A 649 -34.59 34.29 20.74
CA GLU A 649 -34.92 35.67 20.39
C GLU A 649 -35.09 36.55 21.65
N LYS A 650 -34.56 37.79 21.59
CA LYS A 650 -35.15 38.98 22.27
C LYS A 650 -34.54 40.31 21.83
N ASP A 651 -35.24 40.94 20.89
CA ASP A 651 -35.70 42.34 20.87
C ASP A 651 -34.78 43.53 21.24
N ASP A 652 -34.87 44.54 20.38
CA ASP A 652 -34.78 45.99 20.67
C ASP A 652 -33.50 46.58 21.30
N ILE A 653 -32.45 46.66 20.47
CA ILE A 653 -31.61 47.87 20.42
C ILE A 653 -31.70 48.48 19.02
N VAL A 654 -32.44 49.60 18.89
CA VAL A 654 -32.62 50.33 17.64
C VAL A 654 -31.28 50.95 17.20
N SER A 655 -30.67 50.39 16.15
CA SER A 655 -29.48 50.94 15.51
C SER A 655 -29.87 51.73 14.26
N ASP A 656 -29.79 53.06 14.36
CA ASP A 656 -30.28 54.05 13.37
C ASP A 656 -29.34 54.20 12.14
N ASN A 657 -28.86 53.07 11.62
CA ASN A 657 -27.69 53.00 10.74
C ASN A 657 -27.88 52.09 9.51
N ASN A 658 -29.09 51.53 9.32
CA ASN A 658 -29.41 50.70 8.16
C ASN A 658 -29.51 51.54 6.87
N LEU A 659 -28.80 51.11 5.83
CA LEU A 659 -28.96 51.62 4.46
C LEU A 659 -30.38 51.36 3.96
N SER A 660 -30.96 52.30 3.20
CA SER A 660 -32.26 52.03 2.57
C SER A 660 -32.14 50.88 1.57
N GLY A 661 -33.24 50.14 1.32
CA GLY A 661 -33.25 49.03 0.35
C GLY A 661 -32.79 49.42 -1.07
N LYS A 662 -32.88 50.71 -1.44
CA LYS A 662 -32.32 51.24 -2.70
C LYS A 662 -30.79 51.31 -2.66
N ALA A 663 -30.23 51.78 -1.55
CA ALA A 663 -28.78 51.88 -1.36
C ALA A 663 -28.16 50.48 -1.20
N LEU A 664 -28.83 49.56 -0.50
CA LEU A 664 -28.45 48.14 -0.47
C LEU A 664 -28.46 47.53 -1.89
N GLY A 665 -29.49 47.80 -2.70
CA GLY A 665 -29.53 47.35 -4.10
C GLY A 665 -28.38 47.90 -4.96
N ILE A 666 -27.98 49.16 -4.78
CA ILE A 666 -26.82 49.75 -5.47
C ILE A 666 -25.50 49.10 -5.00
N ALA A 667 -25.33 48.89 -3.69
CA ALA A 667 -24.17 48.20 -3.15
C ALA A 667 -24.07 46.77 -3.72
N TYR A 668 -25.21 46.06 -3.79
CA TYR A 668 -25.28 44.71 -4.34
C TYR A 668 -24.98 44.65 -5.85
N GLU A 669 -25.52 45.55 -6.68
CA GLU A 669 -25.21 45.57 -8.12
C GLU A 669 -23.73 45.90 -8.40
N VAL A 670 -23.09 46.73 -7.55
CA VAL A 670 -21.64 46.98 -7.64
C VAL A 670 -20.82 45.78 -7.13
N TYR A 671 -21.29 45.03 -6.13
CA TYR A 671 -20.68 43.76 -5.71
C TYR A 671 -20.71 42.72 -6.84
N GLU A 672 -21.86 42.52 -7.49
CA GLU A 672 -22.00 41.62 -8.65
C GLU A 672 -21.09 42.08 -9.81
N GLY A 673 -21.03 43.39 -10.08
CA GLY A 673 -20.12 44.02 -11.05
C GLY A 673 -18.63 44.07 -10.66
N MET A 674 -18.20 43.24 -9.70
CA MET A 674 -16.82 43.13 -9.22
C MET A 674 -16.18 44.45 -8.73
N GLY A 675 -16.99 45.42 -8.28
CA GLY A 675 -16.56 46.76 -7.89
C GLY A 675 -16.91 47.88 -8.88
N SER A 676 -17.66 47.60 -9.96
CA SER A 676 -18.24 48.64 -10.83
C SER A 676 -19.54 48.25 -11.53
N ALA A 677 -20.53 49.16 -11.55
CA ALA A 677 -21.84 48.99 -12.21
C ALA A 677 -22.14 50.14 -13.18
N LYS A 678 -23.01 49.92 -14.18
CA LYS A 678 -23.39 50.94 -15.17
C LYS A 678 -24.56 51.78 -14.65
N THR A 679 -24.38 53.10 -14.56
CA THR A 679 -25.37 54.03 -13.97
C THR A 679 -26.72 54.02 -14.70
N SER A 680 -26.76 53.67 -15.98
CA SER A 680 -28.01 53.52 -16.73
C SER A 680 -28.96 52.47 -16.14
N ASN A 681 -28.42 51.36 -15.63
CA ASN A 681 -29.19 50.25 -15.06
C ASN A 681 -29.88 50.70 -13.77
N LEU A 682 -29.13 51.42 -12.93
CA LEU A 682 -29.53 51.95 -11.63
C LEU A 682 -30.27 53.30 -11.70
N SER A 683 -30.54 53.82 -12.90
CA SER A 683 -31.04 55.18 -13.13
C SER A 683 -32.37 55.52 -12.44
N MET A 684 -33.26 54.55 -12.24
CA MET A 684 -34.51 54.74 -11.48
C MET A 684 -34.30 54.74 -9.96
N SER A 685 -33.21 54.15 -9.47
CA SER A 685 -32.85 54.03 -8.05
C SER A 685 -32.08 55.27 -7.57
N ILE A 686 -31.06 55.69 -8.32
CA ILE A 686 -30.13 56.78 -7.96
C ILE A 686 -30.87 58.12 -7.80
N ASN A 687 -31.77 58.44 -8.73
CA ASN A 687 -32.61 59.65 -8.69
C ASN A 687 -33.62 59.69 -7.51
N LYS A 688 -33.67 58.63 -6.69
CA LYS A 688 -34.58 58.49 -5.53
C LYS A 688 -33.84 58.16 -4.23
N LEU A 689 -32.52 58.38 -4.17
CA LEU A 689 -31.71 58.29 -2.95
C LEU A 689 -31.81 59.56 -2.10
N SER A 690 -31.79 59.42 -0.77
CA SER A 690 -31.61 60.56 0.13
C SER A 690 -30.15 61.04 0.14
N GLU A 691 -29.90 62.25 0.65
CA GLU A 691 -28.54 62.72 0.91
C GLU A 691 -27.81 61.86 1.96
N ASN A 692 -28.54 61.19 2.87
CA ASN A 692 -27.94 60.26 3.82
C ASN A 692 -27.49 58.96 3.13
N ASP A 693 -28.31 58.40 2.23
CA ASP A 693 -27.93 57.25 1.40
C ASP A 693 -26.66 57.53 0.59
N LYS A 694 -26.59 58.69 -0.09
CA LYS A 694 -25.42 59.09 -0.88
C LYS A 694 -24.15 59.19 -0.03
N ARG A 695 -24.25 59.80 1.16
CA ARG A 695 -23.15 59.89 2.13
C ARG A 695 -22.73 58.52 2.64
N ASN A 696 -23.69 57.62 2.90
CA ASN A 696 -23.40 56.27 3.39
C ASN A 696 -22.78 55.37 2.32
N LEU A 697 -23.24 55.44 1.07
CA LEU A 697 -22.57 54.78 -0.07
C LEU A 697 -21.14 55.32 -0.27
N ALA A 698 -20.91 56.63 -0.10
CA ALA A 698 -19.57 57.21 -0.16
C ALA A 698 -18.66 56.77 1.01
N LYS A 699 -19.19 56.50 2.22
CA LYS A 699 -18.43 55.87 3.33
C LYS A 699 -17.98 54.46 2.98
N LEU A 700 -18.76 53.72 2.18
CA LEU A 700 -18.41 52.40 1.64
C LEU A 700 -17.44 52.48 0.43
N GLY A 701 -16.80 53.62 0.20
CA GLY A 701 -15.81 53.83 -0.87
C GLY A 701 -16.39 54.11 -2.26
N LEU A 702 -17.71 54.01 -2.46
CA LEU A 702 -18.34 54.13 -3.77
C LEU A 702 -18.31 55.57 -4.32
N ARG A 703 -17.89 55.73 -5.57
CA ARG A 703 -18.12 56.96 -6.35
C ARG A 703 -19.35 56.80 -7.22
N LEU A 704 -20.33 57.68 -7.01
CA LEU A 704 -21.59 57.73 -7.77
C LEU A 704 -21.41 58.56 -9.05
N GLY A 705 -20.92 57.93 -10.12
CA GLY A 705 -20.76 58.54 -11.43
C GLY A 705 -22.04 58.55 -12.29
N VAL A 706 -22.00 59.27 -13.42
CA VAL A 706 -23.11 59.44 -14.36
C VAL A 706 -23.15 58.34 -15.43
N GLU A 707 -21.99 57.79 -15.81
CA GLU A 707 -21.87 56.63 -16.69
C GLU A 707 -21.69 55.34 -15.87
N THR A 708 -20.88 55.39 -14.80
CA THR A 708 -20.59 54.24 -13.94
C THR A 708 -20.45 54.58 -12.45
N ILE A 709 -20.95 53.69 -11.60
CA ILE A 709 -20.64 53.65 -10.17
C ILE A 709 -19.47 52.70 -9.96
N TYR A 710 -18.44 53.09 -9.21
CA TYR A 710 -17.23 52.27 -9.02
C TYR A 710 -16.52 52.51 -7.67
N LEU A 711 -15.72 51.53 -7.26
CA LEU A 711 -14.74 51.63 -6.18
C LEU A 711 -13.39 52.17 -6.73
N PRO A 712 -12.90 53.35 -6.30
CA PRO A 712 -11.68 53.95 -6.86
C PRO A 712 -10.40 53.13 -6.60
N ASN A 713 -10.32 52.44 -5.46
CA ASN A 713 -9.18 51.59 -5.14
C ASN A 713 -9.06 50.38 -6.09
N PHE A 714 -10.15 49.99 -6.75
CA PHE A 714 -10.22 48.82 -7.63
C PHE A 714 -9.73 49.11 -9.05
N LEU A 715 -9.26 50.34 -9.30
CA LEU A 715 -8.54 50.76 -10.51
C LEU A 715 -7.02 50.60 -10.37
N LYS A 716 -6.53 50.03 -9.26
CA LYS A 716 -5.10 49.66 -9.07
C LYS A 716 -4.77 48.40 -9.91
N PRO A 717 -3.54 48.28 -10.46
CA PRO A 717 -3.16 47.13 -11.29
C PRO A 717 -3.35 45.75 -10.64
N SER A 718 -3.12 45.63 -9.33
CA SER A 718 -3.34 44.39 -8.57
C SER A 718 -4.82 43.98 -8.55
N SER A 719 -5.71 44.92 -8.23
CA SER A 719 -7.16 44.69 -8.25
C SER A 719 -7.67 44.38 -9.66
N ILE A 720 -7.18 45.09 -10.69
CA ILE A 720 -7.55 44.82 -12.10
C ILE A 720 -7.15 43.40 -12.51
N LYS A 721 -5.89 42.98 -12.24
CA LYS A 721 -5.40 41.64 -12.58
C LYS A 721 -6.17 40.53 -11.86
N LEU A 722 -6.47 40.70 -10.57
CA LEU A 722 -7.25 39.71 -9.81
C LEU A 722 -8.71 39.65 -10.26
N ARG A 723 -9.34 40.79 -10.55
CA ARG A 723 -10.71 40.83 -11.13
C ARG A 723 -10.77 40.12 -12.47
N ALA A 724 -9.79 40.36 -13.34
CA ALA A 724 -9.68 39.69 -14.65
C ALA A 724 -9.55 38.17 -14.52
N LEU A 725 -8.67 37.71 -13.62
CA LEU A 725 -8.47 36.30 -13.35
C LEU A 725 -9.76 35.63 -12.85
N LEU A 726 -10.39 36.20 -11.83
CA LEU A 726 -11.61 35.67 -11.22
C LEU A 726 -12.80 35.68 -12.18
N TRP A 727 -12.98 36.76 -12.96
CA TRP A 727 -14.02 36.81 -13.99
C TRP A 727 -13.81 35.74 -15.06
N SER A 728 -12.57 35.53 -15.51
CA SER A 728 -12.25 34.57 -16.57
C SER A 728 -12.46 33.13 -16.11
N VAL A 729 -12.05 32.82 -14.87
CA VAL A 729 -12.30 31.52 -14.21
C VAL A 729 -13.80 31.28 -14.00
N TYR A 730 -14.58 32.30 -13.62
CA TYR A 730 -16.02 32.13 -13.36
C TYR A 730 -16.85 31.98 -14.65
N ASN A 731 -16.44 32.63 -15.74
CA ASN A 731 -17.16 32.60 -17.03
C ASN A 731 -16.58 31.58 -18.03
N HIS A 732 -15.54 30.83 -17.65
CA HIS A 732 -14.77 29.92 -18.53
C HIS A 732 -14.26 30.58 -19.82
N ASN A 733 -13.89 31.86 -19.74
CA ASN A 733 -13.52 32.68 -20.88
C ASN A 733 -12.32 33.56 -20.54
N PHE A 734 -11.17 33.28 -21.17
CA PHE A 734 -9.93 34.03 -21.02
C PHE A 734 -9.66 34.81 -22.32
N PRO A 735 -9.92 36.13 -22.38
CA PRO A 735 -9.71 36.91 -23.60
C PRO A 735 -8.24 36.97 -24.01
N GLU A 736 -7.95 36.78 -25.30
CA GLU A 736 -6.58 36.81 -25.84
C GLU A 736 -5.88 38.17 -25.64
N GLU A 737 -6.65 39.27 -25.65
CA GLU A 737 -6.18 40.63 -25.33
C GLU A 737 -5.68 40.76 -23.88
N GLY A 738 -6.13 39.88 -22.98
CA GLY A 738 -5.84 39.93 -21.54
C GLY A 738 -6.39 41.16 -20.81
N PRO A 739 -5.96 41.40 -19.56
CA PRO A 739 -6.32 42.61 -18.83
C PRO A 739 -5.58 43.85 -19.39
N PRO A 740 -6.19 45.05 -19.34
CA PRO A 740 -5.55 46.32 -19.68
C PRO A 740 -4.14 46.48 -19.06
N PRO A 741 -3.10 46.85 -19.84
CA PRO A 741 -1.74 46.98 -19.33
C PRO A 741 -1.60 48.01 -18.22
N ASP A 742 -0.67 47.76 -17.28
CA ASP A 742 -0.51 48.54 -16.05
C ASP A 742 -0.43 50.06 -16.30
N GLY A 743 -1.29 50.80 -15.61
CA GLY A 743 -1.34 52.26 -15.70
C GLY A 743 -2.07 52.82 -16.94
N ARG A 744 -2.41 52.00 -17.95
CA ARG A 744 -3.20 52.45 -19.09
C ARG A 744 -4.55 53.00 -18.63
N VAL A 745 -4.96 54.10 -19.25
CA VAL A 745 -6.20 54.83 -18.96
C VAL A 745 -7.26 54.60 -20.05
N SER A 746 -6.82 54.14 -21.22
CA SER A 746 -7.63 53.73 -22.37
C SER A 746 -6.96 52.58 -23.15
N VAL A 747 -7.79 51.71 -23.70
CA VAL A 747 -7.43 50.54 -24.51
C VAL A 747 -8.38 50.46 -25.71
N VAL A 748 -7.86 50.17 -26.90
CA VAL A 748 -8.68 49.91 -28.09
C VAL A 748 -9.22 48.48 -28.00
N ILE A 749 -10.51 48.30 -28.27
CA ILE A 749 -11.19 47.01 -28.18
C ILE A 749 -11.72 46.58 -29.56
N GLY A 750 -11.62 45.28 -29.86
CA GLY A 750 -12.20 44.70 -31.09
C GLY A 750 -13.74 44.73 -31.11
N PRO A 751 -14.37 44.53 -32.28
CA PRO A 751 -15.84 44.53 -32.40
C PRO A 751 -16.51 43.39 -31.63
N ASP A 752 -15.81 42.26 -31.46
CA ASP A 752 -16.28 41.08 -30.71
C ASP A 752 -15.86 41.10 -29.22
N ALA A 753 -15.29 42.20 -28.75
CA ALA A 753 -14.78 42.31 -27.38
C ALA A 753 -15.89 42.22 -26.33
N ASN A 754 -15.68 41.40 -25.29
CA ASN A 754 -16.68 41.23 -24.24
C ASN A 754 -16.78 42.49 -23.36
N HIS A 755 -17.81 43.30 -23.61
CA HIS A 755 -18.04 44.54 -22.87
C HIS A 755 -18.25 44.35 -21.35
N ASP A 756 -18.71 43.19 -20.89
CA ASP A 756 -18.92 42.92 -19.48
C ASP A 756 -17.65 42.46 -18.75
N TYR A 757 -16.67 41.88 -19.46
CA TYR A 757 -15.29 41.74 -18.96
C TYR A 757 -14.71 43.11 -18.61
N TYR A 758 -14.66 44.04 -19.58
CA TYR A 758 -14.12 45.37 -19.37
C TYR A 758 -14.83 46.14 -18.24
N ARG A 759 -16.16 46.02 -18.12
CA ARG A 759 -16.94 46.57 -16.99
C ARG A 759 -16.57 45.93 -15.65
N ALA A 760 -16.37 44.61 -15.62
CA ALA A 760 -15.89 43.88 -14.44
C ALA A 760 -14.44 44.19 -14.07
N LEU A 761 -13.69 44.96 -14.89
CA LEU A 761 -12.38 45.53 -14.56
C LEU A 761 -12.40 47.01 -14.15
N GLY A 762 -13.56 47.69 -14.21
CA GLY A 762 -13.65 49.14 -13.99
C GLY A 762 -13.28 49.98 -15.21
N PHE A 763 -13.46 49.43 -16.42
CA PHE A 763 -13.40 50.15 -17.69
C PHE A 763 -14.81 50.24 -18.30
N VAL A 764 -15.08 51.34 -19.00
CA VAL A 764 -16.34 51.64 -19.66
C VAL A 764 -16.10 51.58 -21.17
N PRO A 765 -16.65 50.57 -21.88
CA PRO A 765 -16.68 50.56 -23.34
C PRO A 765 -17.53 51.72 -23.88
N LEU A 766 -16.92 52.53 -24.76
CA LEU A 766 -17.52 53.65 -25.49
C LEU A 766 -16.88 53.72 -26.88
N GLY A 767 -17.66 53.47 -27.93
CA GLY A 767 -17.11 53.24 -29.28
C GLY A 767 -16.14 52.05 -29.30
N ASN A 768 -15.03 52.16 -30.03
CA ASN A 768 -13.96 51.15 -30.04
C ASN A 768 -12.92 51.32 -28.91
N LEU A 769 -13.26 52.03 -27.82
CA LEU A 769 -12.37 52.29 -26.68
C LEU A 769 -12.99 51.83 -25.36
N ALA A 770 -12.23 51.08 -24.57
CA ALA A 770 -12.47 50.88 -23.15
C ALA A 770 -11.73 51.98 -22.37
N LEU A 771 -12.48 52.92 -21.77
CA LEU A 771 -11.94 53.99 -20.94
C LEU A 771 -12.03 53.64 -19.45
N ARG A 772 -10.96 53.83 -18.67
CA ARG A 772 -10.99 53.58 -17.22
C ARG A 772 -12.03 54.46 -16.53
N ALA A 773 -12.75 53.96 -15.52
CA ALA A 773 -13.93 54.62 -14.95
C ALA A 773 -13.71 56.08 -14.49
N ASP A 774 -12.53 56.41 -13.95
CA ASP A 774 -12.18 57.79 -13.57
C ASP A 774 -11.98 58.72 -14.79
N ILE A 775 -11.58 58.18 -15.93
CA ILE A 775 -11.51 58.92 -17.21
C ILE A 775 -12.90 59.10 -17.79
N ALA A 776 -13.69 58.03 -17.87
CA ALA A 776 -15.03 58.06 -18.46
C ALA A 776 -15.91 59.11 -17.78
N GLU A 777 -15.87 59.20 -16.44
CA GLU A 777 -16.58 60.23 -15.69
C GLU A 777 -16.06 61.65 -15.95
N ARG A 778 -14.73 61.86 -16.02
CA ARG A 778 -14.16 63.19 -16.32
C ARG A 778 -14.47 63.63 -17.75
N LEU A 779 -14.41 62.72 -18.72
CA LEU A 779 -14.75 62.97 -20.11
C LEU A 779 -16.25 63.29 -20.25
N SER A 780 -17.13 62.48 -19.67
CA SER A 780 -18.57 62.74 -19.63
C SER A 780 -18.88 64.09 -18.96
N ALA A 781 -18.19 64.46 -17.87
CA ALA A 781 -18.35 65.75 -17.22
C ALA A 781 -17.91 66.93 -18.10
N LEU A 782 -16.79 66.80 -18.83
CA LEU A 782 -16.28 67.80 -19.76
C LEU A 782 -17.21 67.98 -20.96
N ILE A 783 -17.61 66.89 -21.62
CA ILE A 783 -18.59 66.91 -22.73
C ILE A 783 -19.92 67.51 -22.25
N ARG A 784 -20.41 67.16 -21.05
CA ARG A 784 -21.62 67.76 -20.47
C ARG A 784 -21.46 69.25 -20.12
N ALA A 785 -20.24 69.76 -19.90
CA ALA A 785 -20.01 71.18 -19.69
C ALA A 785 -20.09 71.93 -21.04
N GLU A 786 -19.39 71.45 -22.07
CA GLU A 786 -19.41 72.00 -23.43
C GLU A 786 -20.83 71.98 -24.02
N ALA A 787 -21.54 70.86 -23.90
CA ALA A 787 -22.90 70.68 -24.42
C ALA A 787 -23.96 71.60 -23.76
N ARG A 788 -23.65 72.31 -22.66
CA ARG A 788 -24.53 73.39 -22.14
C ARG A 788 -24.61 74.59 -23.09
N THR A 789 -23.60 74.80 -23.93
CA THR A 789 -23.59 75.86 -24.96
C THR A 789 -24.50 75.53 -26.16
N GLY A 790 -24.97 74.28 -26.27
CA GLY A 790 -25.86 73.79 -27.32
C GLY A 790 -25.12 72.99 -28.38
N LYS A 791 -24.48 73.68 -29.34
CA LYS A 791 -23.60 73.07 -30.35
C LYS A 791 -22.15 73.18 -29.89
N PHE A 792 -21.41 72.07 -29.93
CA PHE A 792 -19.99 72.02 -29.59
C PHE A 792 -19.17 71.24 -30.62
N LYS A 793 -17.85 71.35 -30.53
CA LYS A 793 -16.87 70.66 -31.40
C LYS A 793 -15.97 69.78 -30.54
N ILE A 794 -15.37 68.77 -31.14
CA ILE A 794 -14.30 67.99 -30.49
C ILE A 794 -13.11 68.93 -30.24
N ASN A 795 -12.70 69.08 -28.97
CA ASN A 795 -11.57 69.90 -28.56
C ASN A 795 -10.39 69.01 -28.07
N ASP A 796 -9.19 69.59 -28.02
CA ASP A 796 -7.98 68.83 -27.69
C ASP A 796 -7.98 68.29 -26.25
N ALA A 797 -8.78 68.88 -25.35
CA ALA A 797 -8.95 68.38 -23.99
C ALA A 797 -9.75 67.06 -23.95
N MET A 798 -10.77 66.88 -24.81
CA MET A 798 -11.48 65.61 -24.98
C MET A 798 -10.55 64.51 -25.50
N LEU A 799 -9.73 64.83 -26.50
CA LEU A 799 -8.77 63.89 -27.11
C LEU A 799 -7.67 63.53 -26.11
N SER A 800 -7.07 64.52 -25.45
CA SER A 800 -5.99 64.32 -24.48
C SER A 800 -6.41 63.51 -23.25
N ILE A 801 -7.60 63.77 -22.68
CA ILE A 801 -8.03 63.08 -21.46
C ILE A 801 -8.41 61.61 -21.71
N SER A 802 -8.85 61.28 -22.91
CA SER A 802 -9.24 59.92 -23.33
C SER A 802 -8.12 59.15 -24.03
N GLY A 803 -7.11 59.84 -24.56
CA GLY A 803 -6.08 59.25 -25.42
C GLY A 803 -6.62 58.78 -26.78
N SER A 804 -7.70 59.38 -27.27
CA SER A 804 -8.38 58.98 -28.51
C SER A 804 -7.98 59.84 -29.71
N THR A 805 -8.18 59.28 -30.91
CA THR A 805 -8.22 60.08 -32.16
C THR A 805 -9.56 60.81 -32.32
N LYS A 806 -9.63 61.76 -33.26
CA LYS A 806 -10.89 62.48 -33.58
C LYS A 806 -12.02 61.53 -33.97
N ILE A 807 -11.76 60.54 -34.82
CA ILE A 807 -12.74 59.54 -35.28
C ILE A 807 -13.32 58.78 -34.08
N GLN A 808 -12.46 58.26 -33.21
CA GLN A 808 -12.89 57.52 -32.01
C GLN A 808 -13.65 58.39 -31.00
N MET A 809 -13.38 59.70 -30.97
CA MET A 809 -14.17 60.64 -30.17
C MET A 809 -15.57 60.90 -30.78
N GLU A 810 -15.74 60.82 -32.10
CA GLU A 810 -17.09 60.78 -32.70
C GLU A 810 -17.85 59.52 -32.26
N ASP A 811 -17.21 58.34 -32.29
CA ASP A 811 -17.81 57.08 -31.82
C ASP A 811 -18.21 57.14 -30.34
N ILE A 812 -17.32 57.63 -29.47
CA ILE A 812 -17.62 57.88 -28.05
C ILE A 812 -18.80 58.84 -27.88
N LEU A 813 -18.89 59.90 -28.70
CA LEU A 813 -19.98 60.87 -28.63
C LEU A 813 -21.33 60.26 -29.05
N TYR A 814 -21.36 59.38 -30.05
CA TYR A 814 -22.57 58.64 -30.41
C TYR A 814 -23.03 57.69 -29.29
N ASP A 815 -22.11 56.95 -28.66
CA ASP A 815 -22.42 56.04 -27.54
C ASP A 815 -22.88 56.77 -26.27
N LEU A 816 -22.36 57.97 -26.01
CA LEU A 816 -22.84 58.88 -24.96
C LEU A 816 -24.16 59.60 -25.36
N GLY A 817 -24.72 59.30 -26.53
CA GLY A 817 -26.04 59.76 -26.97
C GLY A 817 -26.08 61.18 -27.53
N TYR A 818 -24.96 61.71 -28.03
CA TYR A 818 -24.90 62.96 -28.79
C TYR A 818 -25.11 62.70 -30.30
N VAL A 819 -25.50 63.74 -31.05
CA VAL A 819 -25.80 63.63 -32.48
C VAL A 819 -25.07 64.69 -33.30
N LYS A 820 -24.66 64.31 -34.50
CA LYS A 820 -24.00 65.17 -35.49
C LYS A 820 -24.99 66.19 -36.06
N ASN A 821 -24.68 67.49 -35.93
CA ASN A 821 -25.50 68.61 -36.38
C ASN A 821 -24.67 69.59 -37.23
N GLY A 822 -24.09 69.04 -38.30
CA GLY A 822 -23.35 69.77 -39.33
C GLY A 822 -21.85 69.50 -39.35
N GLU A 823 -21.22 69.98 -40.40
CA GLU A 823 -19.77 70.01 -40.63
C GLU A 823 -19.38 71.42 -41.07
N GLU A 824 -18.23 71.91 -40.60
CA GLU A 824 -17.57 73.07 -41.20
C GLU A 824 -16.48 72.59 -42.17
N PRO A 825 -16.42 73.14 -43.41
CA PRO A 825 -15.36 72.82 -44.35
C PRO A 825 -14.03 73.38 -43.84
N SER A 826 -12.95 72.59 -43.90
CA SER A 826 -11.62 73.11 -43.60
C SER A 826 -11.13 74.04 -44.70
N THR A 827 -10.29 75.00 -44.35
CA THR A 827 -9.67 75.97 -45.26
C THR A 827 -8.44 75.41 -46.00
N LEU A 828 -8.08 74.14 -45.75
CA LEU A 828 -6.94 73.45 -46.35
C LEU A 828 -7.40 72.14 -47.00
N VAL A 829 -6.91 71.89 -48.22
CA VAL A 829 -7.40 70.83 -49.12
C VAL A 829 -7.27 69.42 -48.53
N ASP A 830 -6.26 69.18 -47.69
CA ASP A 830 -5.95 67.86 -47.12
C ASP A 830 -6.46 67.65 -45.68
N GLN A 831 -7.43 68.45 -45.21
CA GLN A 831 -7.94 68.35 -43.83
C GLN A 831 -9.38 67.86 -43.73
N ILE A 832 -9.59 66.89 -42.82
CA ILE A 832 -10.89 66.35 -42.44
C ILE A 832 -11.82 67.48 -41.94
N PRO A 833 -13.09 67.57 -42.41
CA PRO A 833 -14.01 68.63 -42.00
C PRO A 833 -14.33 68.59 -40.50
N ILE A 834 -14.63 69.75 -39.93
CA ILE A 834 -14.83 69.89 -38.48
C ILE A 834 -16.29 69.56 -38.14
N VAL A 835 -16.50 68.38 -37.57
CA VAL A 835 -17.81 67.89 -37.16
C VAL A 835 -18.33 68.65 -35.93
N ILE A 836 -19.61 69.03 -35.98
CA ILE A 836 -20.31 69.72 -34.88
C ILE A 836 -21.34 68.79 -34.26
N PHE A 837 -21.33 68.69 -32.93
CA PHE A 837 -22.23 67.85 -32.14
C PHE A 837 -23.25 68.68 -31.36
N GLU A 838 -24.43 68.11 -31.12
CA GLU A 838 -25.39 68.60 -30.13
C GLU A 838 -25.95 67.46 -29.26
N ARG A 839 -26.55 67.82 -28.13
CA ARG A 839 -27.34 66.88 -27.33
C ARG A 839 -28.77 66.80 -27.89
N PRO A 840 -29.29 65.61 -28.22
CA PRO A 840 -30.64 65.47 -28.76
C PRO A 840 -31.69 65.96 -27.75
N LYS A 841 -32.57 66.86 -28.21
CA LYS A 841 -33.67 67.40 -27.40
C LYS A 841 -34.68 66.28 -27.14
N SER A 842 -34.82 65.90 -25.87
CA SER A 842 -35.76 64.85 -25.44
C SER A 842 -37.19 65.17 -25.91
N LYS A 843 -37.70 64.35 -26.84
CA LYS A 843 -39.10 64.44 -27.30
C LYS A 843 -40.02 63.89 -26.21
N SER A 844 -40.58 64.79 -25.41
CA SER A 844 -41.73 64.46 -24.55
C SER A 844 -42.87 63.89 -25.41
N LYS A 845 -43.08 62.58 -25.34
CA LYS A 845 -44.20 61.88 -25.97
C LYS A 845 -45.30 61.62 -24.96
N ASN A 846 -46.12 62.65 -24.73
CA ASN A 846 -47.53 62.40 -24.42
C ASN A 846 -48.14 61.65 -25.61
N LEU A 847 -48.70 60.45 -25.38
CA LEU A 847 -49.58 59.78 -26.34
C LEU A 847 -50.46 58.77 -25.60
N ASN A 848 -51.77 59.02 -25.63
CA ASN A 848 -52.79 58.27 -24.93
C ASN A 848 -53.88 57.83 -25.94
N LYS A 849 -54.60 56.73 -25.64
CA LYS A 849 -55.80 56.18 -26.34
C LYS A 849 -55.65 55.39 -27.68
N THR A 850 -56.04 54.09 -27.59
CA THR A 850 -56.90 53.29 -28.52
C THR A 850 -56.38 53.00 -29.95
N VAL A 851 -56.69 51.90 -30.67
CA VAL A 851 -57.80 50.88 -30.78
C VAL A 851 -57.11 49.49 -31.07
N LYS A 852 -57.48 48.24 -30.69
CA LYS A 852 -58.68 47.42 -30.30
C LYS A 852 -59.12 46.44 -31.44
N PHE A 853 -59.53 45.20 -31.08
CA PHE A 853 -59.97 44.05 -31.94
C PHE A 853 -58.83 43.22 -32.61
N VAL A 854 -58.84 41.90 -32.94
CA VAL A 854 -59.63 40.62 -32.72
C VAL A 854 -59.39 39.76 -34.01
N SER A 855 -59.31 38.42 -34.08
CA SER A 855 -59.51 37.30 -33.13
C SER A 855 -59.11 35.91 -33.69
N LYS A 856 -59.06 34.88 -32.81
CA LYS A 856 -59.34 33.43 -33.07
C LYS A 856 -58.31 32.66 -33.96
N ASN A 857 -58.17 31.32 -33.90
CA ASN A 857 -58.89 30.25 -33.18
C ASN A 857 -58.05 28.95 -33.08
N LYS A 858 -58.15 28.20 -31.96
CA LYS A 858 -58.27 26.70 -31.85
C LYS A 858 -57.17 25.76 -32.47
N GLN A 859 -56.95 24.50 -32.04
CA GLN A 859 -57.59 23.68 -30.98
C GLN A 859 -56.67 22.58 -30.37
N ASN A 860 -56.77 22.40 -29.04
CA ASN A 860 -56.72 21.18 -28.19
C ASN A 860 -56.10 19.87 -28.74
N SER A 861 -55.24 19.17 -27.98
CA SER A 861 -55.60 18.42 -26.75
C SER A 861 -54.52 18.51 -25.64
N LYS A 862 -54.81 18.72 -24.34
CA LYS A 862 -55.56 17.91 -23.34
C LYS A 862 -54.92 16.54 -23.06
N THR A 863 -54.69 16.07 -21.82
CA THR A 863 -54.71 16.62 -20.43
C THR A 863 -53.94 15.60 -19.55
N ASN A 864 -53.59 15.72 -18.25
CA ASN A 864 -53.85 16.57 -17.07
C ASN A 864 -52.61 16.36 -16.12
N LEU A 865 -52.35 16.94 -14.95
CA LEU A 865 -52.97 17.91 -14.02
C LEU A 865 -52.02 19.16 -13.91
N LYS A 866 -52.26 20.31 -13.23
CA LYS A 866 -53.06 20.80 -12.09
C LYS A 866 -52.44 20.62 -10.68
N ASN A 867 -52.39 21.61 -9.78
CA ASN A 867 -52.66 23.08 -9.83
C ASN A 867 -52.13 23.71 -8.50
N ASN A 868 -51.54 24.91 -8.40
CA ASN A 868 -52.16 26.27 -8.24
C ASN A 868 -51.09 27.18 -7.56
N PHE A 869 -51.22 28.52 -7.40
CA PHE A 869 -51.43 29.65 -8.33
C PHE A 869 -51.22 30.98 -7.53
N LYS A 870 -50.78 32.11 -8.13
CA LYS A 870 -50.70 33.41 -7.41
C LYS A 870 -50.88 34.68 -8.28
N ASN A 871 -52.01 35.39 -8.05
CA ASN A 871 -52.32 36.84 -8.07
C ASN A 871 -51.85 37.84 -9.17
N LYS A 872 -52.51 39.02 -9.21
CA LYS A 872 -52.45 40.02 -10.31
C LYS A 872 -52.89 41.46 -9.88
N LYS A 873 -52.01 42.45 -10.11
CA LYS A 873 -52.17 43.93 -10.34
C LYS A 873 -53.08 44.86 -9.46
N GLN A 874 -52.80 46.17 -9.61
CA GLN A 874 -53.29 47.38 -8.89
C GLN A 874 -54.34 48.19 -9.70
N ASP A 875 -54.80 49.35 -9.20
CA ASP A 875 -55.55 50.38 -9.98
C ASP A 875 -55.49 51.82 -9.38
N LYS A 876 -55.39 52.87 -10.24
CA LYS A 876 -55.84 54.32 -10.12
C LYS A 876 -55.37 55.24 -8.94
N LEU A 877 -55.54 56.60 -8.92
CA LEU A 877 -55.97 57.69 -9.87
C LEU A 877 -55.33 59.06 -9.49
N ALA A 878 -55.73 60.20 -10.10
CA ALA A 878 -55.27 61.59 -9.83
C ALA A 878 -56.37 62.65 -10.13
N ASP A 879 -56.24 63.90 -9.64
CA ASP A 879 -57.18 65.03 -9.90
C ASP A 879 -56.49 66.45 -9.78
N PRO A 880 -57.15 67.66 -9.71
CA PRO A 880 -56.99 68.67 -10.78
C PRO A 880 -56.69 70.13 -10.28
N LEU A 881 -57.36 71.14 -10.88
CA LEU A 881 -57.34 72.59 -10.58
C LEU A 881 -56.09 73.41 -10.98
N SER A 882 -55.89 73.55 -12.30
CA SER A 882 -55.14 74.69 -12.86
C SER A 882 -55.88 76.02 -12.66
N PRO A 883 -55.15 77.14 -12.61
CA PRO A 883 -55.52 78.29 -13.44
C PRO A 883 -54.33 78.90 -14.21
N PHE A 884 -54.58 79.24 -15.48
CA PHE A 884 -53.85 80.15 -16.40
C PHE A 884 -52.35 80.45 -16.10
N ALA A 885 -51.38 80.00 -16.90
CA ALA A 885 -51.17 80.24 -18.34
C ALA A 885 -50.96 81.72 -18.72
N ILE A 886 -49.90 81.97 -19.51
CA ILE A 886 -49.59 83.22 -20.25
C ILE A 886 -49.19 84.44 -19.38
N LEU A 887 -47.94 84.44 -18.92
CA LEU A 887 -47.03 85.56 -19.23
C LEU A 887 -45.88 84.98 -20.07
N LYS A 888 -45.77 85.40 -21.33
CA LYS A 888 -44.86 86.48 -21.76
C LYS A 888 -43.44 86.28 -21.19
N SER A 889 -42.48 85.77 -21.95
CA SER A 889 -41.80 86.53 -23.02
C SER A 889 -41.36 87.92 -22.56
N ILE A 890 -40.10 88.05 -22.13
CA ILE A 890 -39.16 89.05 -22.66
C ILE A 890 -37.73 88.80 -22.14
N LYS A 891 -36.78 89.05 -23.05
CA LYS A 891 -35.30 89.09 -22.94
C LYS A 891 -34.84 90.25 -22.01
N ILE A 892 -33.60 90.39 -21.51
CA ILE A 892 -32.33 89.64 -21.47
C ILE A 892 -31.48 90.34 -20.37
N LYS A 893 -30.48 89.64 -19.81
CA LYS A 893 -29.78 89.91 -18.53
C LYS A 893 -30.55 89.38 -17.32
#